data_AF-A0AA43P5P2-F1
#
_entry.id   AF-A0AA43P5P2-F1
#
_cell.length_a   1.000
_cell.length_b   1.000
_cell.length_c   1.000
_cell.angle_alpha   90.00
_cell.angle_beta   90.00
_cell.angle_gamma   90.00
#
_symmetry.space_group_name_H-M   'P 1'
#
loop_
_entity.id
_entity.type
_entity.pdbx_description
1 polymer ?
#
loop_
_entity_poly.entity_id
_entity_poly.type
_entity_poly.pdbx_seq_one_letter_code
_entity_poly.pdbx_strand_id
1 'polypeptide(L)'
;MPETRPKIKIGLSKMFPDGFDAHNPDDMMRLTRKIQEKAARQPEKYEGYLIDSISPDGQYAYIAPMAMSTDDKEMQKLLTEGMAHGDEIDAADCMGEARQKETVARIELNYANSTDPTVKHMPGMTWKVIDFIPRTSSKSVVLLQLMDDKTISIRQQFAEALGLQKYPWLIRLTPTAEGGWKIRIKGNAATYRPSKHDMKIQETVEIIGGEGWFFKADAENGVITVYPGVPPTFPAVINPPKEFWKKSDLRHAYFGMKLPDRGRETGDLLYNDWKDASGVLVAGASNGGKSVVINCLVYAAVSAGCQLAVCDDKYKSVDFKWCRPWVIDHGWGCDSMESCAATLQHILDLSAVRANVINQYGKENWWGLPEDVRKQYPPILLVCDEIAQWAAPLTVPPGLSKDNPTRIKAEYEKGIRAMNYMALLKICQTVRFSGIFFMYAAQSATSQNGLDPSVRTNLPSKILLGDKVNDTVRGTVLNDAKNAPTVPSYLIEAGVSRGCGIAELVGQEACVYKGFYEDDHKHGKSWSDILREHMMDNNPPKGNDEAGHWSWNDIIVAVPAAAEKPDDGAMYEDDDHSPSRLETEGGFGEDGRDVADRDEPLKGAAAAAHASKLYAAGIDVPHVSAVAAARSLAKESAQQGL
;
A
#
# COMPACT_ATOMS: atom_id res chain seq x y z
N MET A 1 14.81 26.76 -24.55
CA MET A 1 15.30 26.37 -25.90
C MET A 1 15.24 24.84 -26.12
N PRO A 2 14.05 24.20 -26.19
CA PRO A 2 13.93 22.77 -26.51
C PRO A 2 14.00 22.45 -28.03
N GLU A 3 13.72 23.45 -28.88
CA GLU A 3 13.73 23.30 -30.35
C GLU A 3 15.12 23.04 -30.97
N THR A 4 16.20 23.27 -30.22
CA THR A 4 17.59 23.11 -30.68
C THR A 4 18.18 21.73 -30.39
N ARG A 5 17.45 20.84 -29.70
CA ARG A 5 17.89 19.48 -29.41
C ARG A 5 17.93 18.63 -30.71
N PRO A 6 19.01 17.89 -30.97
CA PRO A 6 19.17 17.16 -32.22
C PRO A 6 18.26 15.93 -32.30
N LYS A 7 17.94 15.50 -33.51
CA LYS A 7 17.32 14.18 -33.72
C LYS A 7 18.25 13.07 -33.23
N ILE A 8 17.69 12.04 -32.60
CA ILE A 8 18.46 10.90 -32.12
C ILE A 8 18.13 9.67 -32.97
N LYS A 9 19.17 8.97 -33.42
CA LYS A 9 19.06 7.72 -34.17
C LYS A 9 19.07 6.53 -33.19
N ILE A 10 18.06 5.67 -33.30
CA ILE A 10 17.88 4.47 -32.48
C ILE A 10 17.92 3.24 -33.38
N GLY A 11 18.81 2.28 -33.11
CA GLY A 11 18.83 0.99 -33.81
C GLY A 11 17.72 0.05 -33.33
N LEU A 12 16.97 -0.51 -34.29
CA LEU A 12 15.80 -1.34 -34.01
C LEU A 12 16.15 -2.82 -33.83
N SER A 13 17.22 -3.31 -34.47
CA SER A 13 17.62 -4.72 -34.43
C SER A 13 17.86 -5.29 -33.02
N LYS A 14 18.34 -4.47 -32.07
CA LYS A 14 18.49 -4.88 -30.66
C LYS A 14 17.18 -4.87 -29.87
N MET A 15 16.21 -4.08 -30.31
CA MET A 15 14.92 -3.93 -29.65
C MET A 15 13.90 -4.96 -30.14
N PHE A 16 14.03 -5.35 -31.41
CA PHE A 16 13.16 -6.23 -32.16
C PHE A 16 14.02 -7.30 -32.85
N PRO A 17 14.48 -8.32 -32.13
CA PRO A 17 15.33 -9.36 -32.69
C PRO A 17 14.62 -10.18 -33.78
N ASP A 18 13.29 -10.29 -33.70
CA ASP A 18 12.45 -11.04 -34.64
C ASP A 18 11.98 -10.21 -35.86
N GLY A 19 12.48 -8.97 -35.98
CA GLY A 19 12.07 -8.02 -37.02
C GLY A 19 11.08 -6.97 -36.50
N PHE A 20 11.01 -5.84 -37.22
CA PHE A 20 10.14 -4.71 -36.91
C PHE A 20 9.38 -4.29 -38.16
N ASP A 21 8.05 -4.17 -38.05
CA ASP A 21 7.19 -3.66 -39.12
C ASP A 21 6.60 -2.29 -38.72
N ALA A 22 7.00 -1.24 -39.44
CA ALA A 22 6.50 0.12 -39.22
C ALA A 22 5.01 0.29 -39.56
N HIS A 23 4.41 -0.66 -40.28
CA HIS A 23 3.00 -0.62 -40.66
C HIS A 23 2.14 -1.45 -39.69
N ASN A 24 2.76 -2.20 -38.79
CA ASN A 24 2.10 -2.92 -37.73
C ASN A 24 1.92 -2.01 -36.48
N PRO A 25 0.68 -1.69 -36.08
CA PRO A 25 0.42 -0.86 -34.90
C PRO A 25 1.03 -1.40 -33.61
N ASP A 26 1.08 -2.73 -33.43
CA ASP A 26 1.60 -3.34 -32.21
C ASP A 26 3.12 -3.13 -32.07
N ASP A 27 3.84 -3.23 -33.19
CA ASP A 27 5.29 -3.00 -33.23
C ASP A 27 5.61 -1.52 -32.95
N MET A 28 4.83 -0.60 -33.52
CA MET A 28 4.93 0.83 -33.23
C MET A 28 4.68 1.11 -31.74
N MET A 29 3.63 0.55 -31.14
CA MET A 29 3.34 0.69 -29.71
C MET A 29 4.44 0.10 -28.82
N ARG A 30 5.04 -1.04 -29.20
CA ARG A 30 6.20 -1.61 -28.51
C ARG A 30 7.41 -0.68 -28.60
N LEU A 31 7.62 -0.03 -29.75
CA LEU A 31 8.73 0.91 -29.94
C LEU A 31 8.52 2.16 -29.08
N THR A 32 7.32 2.73 -29.07
CA THR A 32 6.93 3.83 -28.18
C THR A 32 7.22 3.47 -26.72
N ARG A 33 6.77 2.29 -26.26
CA ARG A 33 7.05 1.80 -24.89
C ARG A 33 8.55 1.73 -24.58
N LYS A 34 9.36 1.15 -25.47
CA LYS A 34 10.82 1.09 -25.28
C LYS A 34 11.47 2.47 -25.23
N ILE A 35 10.94 3.45 -25.96
CA ILE A 35 11.41 4.85 -25.89
C ILE A 35 10.99 5.48 -24.55
N GLN A 36 9.78 5.24 -24.07
CA GLN A 36 9.34 5.72 -22.76
C GLN A 36 10.17 5.12 -21.62
N GLU A 37 10.51 3.83 -21.69
CA GLU A 37 11.43 3.18 -20.74
C GLU A 37 12.83 3.82 -20.76
N LYS A 38 13.33 4.20 -21.95
CA LYS A 38 14.58 4.93 -22.07
C LYS A 38 14.49 6.34 -21.48
N ALA A 39 13.37 7.03 -21.68
CA ALA A 39 13.12 8.35 -21.09
C ALA A 39 13.05 8.28 -19.56
N ALA A 40 12.44 7.23 -18.99
CA ALA A 40 12.43 7.06 -17.54
C ALA A 40 13.84 6.82 -16.95
N ARG A 41 14.71 6.10 -17.67
CA ARG A 41 16.09 5.80 -17.22
C ARG A 41 17.09 6.91 -17.48
N GLN A 42 16.89 7.69 -18.54
CA GLN A 42 17.79 8.75 -19.02
C GLN A 42 16.95 9.98 -19.44
N PRO A 43 16.25 10.63 -18.49
CA PRO A 43 15.33 11.73 -18.79
C PRO A 43 16.05 12.89 -19.47
N GLU A 44 17.26 13.21 -19.05
CA GLU A 44 18.09 14.27 -19.65
C GLU A 44 18.33 14.08 -21.16
N LYS A 45 18.25 12.83 -21.65
CA LYS A 45 18.52 12.48 -23.03
C LYS A 45 17.27 12.26 -23.88
N TYR A 46 16.26 11.57 -23.35
CA TYR A 46 15.10 11.12 -24.14
C TYR A 46 13.77 11.72 -23.68
N GLU A 47 13.71 12.40 -22.53
CA GLU A 47 12.48 13.06 -22.11
C GLU A 47 12.09 14.15 -23.11
N GLY A 48 10.80 14.19 -23.42
CA GLY A 48 10.25 15.12 -24.41
C GLY A 48 10.61 14.77 -25.85
N TYR A 49 11.03 13.53 -26.16
CA TYR A 49 11.18 13.05 -27.53
C TYR A 49 10.02 12.14 -27.95
N LEU A 50 9.66 12.19 -29.23
CA LEU A 50 8.72 11.28 -29.90
C LEU A 50 9.36 10.66 -31.16
N ILE A 51 8.73 9.63 -31.71
CA ILE A 51 9.13 9.07 -33.00
C ILE A 51 8.76 10.05 -34.12
N ASP A 52 9.78 10.51 -34.85
CA ASP A 52 9.63 11.40 -35.99
C ASP A 52 9.53 10.62 -37.30
N SER A 53 10.36 9.59 -37.48
CA SER A 53 10.36 8.75 -38.69
C SER A 53 11.05 7.41 -38.47
N ILE A 54 10.71 6.44 -39.32
CA ILE A 54 11.42 5.16 -39.44
C ILE A 54 12.22 5.20 -40.74
N SER A 55 13.44 4.66 -40.74
CA SER A 55 14.24 4.55 -41.96
C SER A 55 13.56 3.65 -42.98
N PRO A 56 13.71 3.90 -44.30
CA PRO A 56 13.04 3.09 -45.33
C PRO A 56 13.39 1.60 -45.29
N ASP A 57 14.57 1.25 -44.76
CA ASP A 57 15.05 -0.13 -44.57
C ASP A 57 14.57 -0.76 -43.25
N GLY A 58 13.80 -0.05 -42.43
CA GLY A 58 13.28 -0.53 -41.14
C GLY A 58 14.35 -0.76 -40.06
N GLN A 59 15.60 -0.35 -40.27
CA GLN A 59 16.68 -0.63 -39.33
C GLN A 59 16.79 0.37 -38.19
N TYR A 60 16.29 1.60 -38.40
CA TYR A 60 16.46 2.71 -37.47
C TYR A 60 15.17 3.48 -37.25
N ALA A 61 14.94 3.89 -36.02
CA ALA A 61 13.97 4.93 -35.68
C ALA A 61 14.71 6.25 -35.41
N TYR A 62 14.17 7.34 -35.92
CA TYR A 62 14.60 8.69 -35.60
C TYR A 62 13.58 9.30 -34.65
N ILE A 63 14.06 9.72 -33.48
CA ILE A 63 13.24 10.47 -32.52
C ILE A 63 13.62 11.94 -32.54
N ALA A 64 12.64 12.81 -32.31
CA ALA A 64 12.81 14.25 -32.28
C ALA A 64 12.13 14.88 -31.05
N PRO A 65 12.58 16.05 -30.57
CA PRO A 65 11.91 16.78 -29.51
C PRO A 65 10.45 17.09 -29.85
N MET A 66 9.55 16.97 -28.87
CA MET A 66 8.12 17.29 -28.98
C MET A 66 7.88 18.71 -29.48
N ALA A 67 8.66 19.67 -28.98
CA ALA A 67 8.57 21.07 -29.39
C ALA A 67 8.96 21.31 -30.87
N MET A 68 9.80 20.45 -31.47
CA MET A 68 10.34 20.66 -32.82
C MET A 68 9.20 20.91 -33.81
N SER A 69 9.25 22.04 -34.54
CA SER A 69 8.27 22.38 -35.57
C SER A 69 8.38 21.39 -36.74
N THR A 70 7.42 20.46 -36.80
CA THR A 70 7.14 19.64 -37.98
C THR A 70 6.07 20.28 -38.87
N ASP A 71 5.36 21.24 -38.28
CA ASP A 71 4.24 21.99 -38.81
C ASP A 71 4.56 22.63 -40.17
N ASP A 72 5.75 23.21 -40.34
CA ASP A 72 6.13 23.86 -41.60
C ASP A 72 6.37 22.86 -42.73
N LYS A 73 7.01 21.72 -42.43
CA LYS A 73 7.24 20.65 -43.42
C LYS A 73 5.93 19.98 -43.82
N GLU A 74 5.08 19.68 -42.85
CA GLU A 74 3.78 19.08 -43.12
C GLU A 74 2.87 20.05 -43.89
N MET A 75 2.88 21.34 -43.54
CA MET A 75 2.15 22.34 -44.34
C MET A 75 2.68 22.42 -45.76
N GLN A 76 4.00 22.45 -45.96
CA GLN A 76 4.58 22.50 -47.30
C GLN A 76 4.17 21.28 -48.13
N LYS A 77 4.15 20.09 -47.52
CA LYS A 77 3.65 18.87 -48.15
C LYS A 77 2.17 19.02 -48.53
N LEU A 78 1.30 19.41 -47.59
CA LEU A 78 -0.13 19.59 -47.84
C LEU A 78 -0.41 20.66 -48.90
N LEU A 79 0.34 21.75 -48.93
CA LEU A 79 0.26 22.78 -49.97
C LEU A 79 0.64 22.21 -51.34
N THR A 80 1.70 21.42 -51.41
CA THR A 80 2.15 20.76 -52.65
C THR A 80 1.12 19.74 -53.17
N GLU A 81 0.43 19.05 -52.25
CA GLU A 81 -0.61 18.05 -52.57
C GLU A 81 -2.00 18.67 -52.83
N GLY A 82 -2.12 20.00 -52.74
CA GLY A 82 -3.39 20.72 -52.91
C GLY A 82 -4.41 20.45 -51.78
N MET A 83 -3.93 20.01 -50.62
CA MET A 83 -4.73 19.74 -49.41
C MET A 83 -4.65 20.86 -48.37
N ALA A 84 -3.86 21.89 -48.62
CA ALA A 84 -3.86 23.13 -47.87
C ALA A 84 -3.96 24.32 -48.83
N HIS A 85 -4.52 25.43 -48.33
CA HIS A 85 -4.61 26.69 -49.08
C HIS A 85 -4.37 27.88 -48.14
N GLY A 86 -3.96 29.01 -48.71
CA GLY A 86 -3.74 30.25 -47.98
C GLY A 86 -4.32 31.43 -48.72
N ASP A 87 -5.33 32.07 -48.15
CA ASP A 87 -5.98 33.23 -48.74
C ASP A 87 -5.62 34.51 -48.00
N GLU A 88 -5.34 35.57 -48.75
CA GLU A 88 -5.14 36.89 -48.17
C GLU A 88 -6.49 37.53 -47.83
N ILE A 89 -6.60 38.00 -46.59
CA ILE A 89 -7.77 38.69 -46.03
C ILE A 89 -7.34 40.00 -45.35
N ASP A 90 -8.30 40.89 -45.15
CA ASP A 90 -8.03 42.12 -44.40
C ASP A 90 -7.79 41.80 -42.92
N ALA A 91 -6.81 42.46 -42.31
CA ALA A 91 -6.50 42.26 -40.89
C ALA A 91 -7.70 42.55 -39.99
N ALA A 92 -8.62 43.44 -40.42
CA ALA A 92 -9.86 43.75 -39.71
C ALA A 92 -10.81 42.55 -39.57
N ASP A 93 -10.74 41.58 -40.49
CA ASP A 93 -11.53 40.33 -40.46
C ASP A 93 -10.97 39.32 -39.44
N CYS A 94 -9.76 39.57 -38.94
CA CYS A 94 -9.10 38.78 -37.90
C CYS A 94 -9.21 39.44 -36.51
N MET A 95 -9.81 40.62 -36.39
CA MET A 95 -9.86 41.38 -35.13
C MET A 95 -11.04 40.96 -34.26
N GLY A 96 -10.75 40.23 -33.18
CA GLY A 96 -11.72 39.86 -32.15
C GLY A 96 -12.51 38.60 -32.45
N GLU A 97 -13.06 38.00 -31.39
CA GLU A 97 -13.73 36.69 -31.40
C GLU A 97 -14.87 36.60 -32.42
N ALA A 98 -15.79 37.56 -32.39
CA ALA A 98 -17.00 37.50 -33.21
C ALA A 98 -16.68 37.56 -34.70
N ARG A 99 -15.77 38.47 -35.09
CA ARG A 99 -15.36 38.62 -36.49
C ARG A 99 -14.61 37.41 -37.01
N GLN A 100 -13.70 36.84 -36.21
CA GLN A 100 -13.02 35.61 -36.63
C GLN A 100 -14.02 34.48 -36.91
N LYS A 101 -15.05 34.30 -36.06
CA LYS A 101 -16.09 33.29 -36.30
C LYS A 101 -16.86 33.52 -37.59
N GLU A 102 -17.29 34.74 -37.84
CA GLU A 102 -17.99 35.10 -39.08
C GLU A 102 -17.11 34.86 -40.30
N THR A 103 -15.84 35.27 -40.23
CA THR A 103 -14.84 35.05 -41.28
C THR A 103 -14.62 33.57 -41.54
N VAL A 104 -14.43 32.75 -40.50
CA VAL A 104 -14.27 31.29 -40.63
C VAL A 104 -15.50 30.68 -41.30
N ALA A 105 -16.70 30.96 -40.79
CA ALA A 105 -17.94 30.39 -41.34
C ALA A 105 -18.13 30.75 -42.82
N ARG A 106 -17.85 32.00 -43.19
CA ARG A 106 -17.91 32.49 -44.58
C ARG A 106 -16.91 31.77 -45.47
N ILE A 107 -15.66 31.64 -45.05
CA ILE A 107 -14.60 31.06 -45.88
C ILE A 107 -14.79 29.55 -46.02
N GLU A 108 -15.09 28.83 -44.94
CA GLU A 108 -15.38 27.40 -45.02
C GLU A 108 -16.58 27.10 -45.93
N LEU A 109 -17.64 27.92 -45.86
CA LEU A 109 -18.80 27.80 -46.75
C LEU A 109 -18.44 28.09 -48.22
N ASN A 110 -17.56 29.07 -48.48
CA ASN A 110 -17.10 29.37 -49.83
C ASN A 110 -16.29 28.21 -50.42
N TYR A 111 -15.39 27.60 -49.63
CA TYR A 111 -14.62 26.45 -50.08
C TYR A 111 -15.51 25.22 -50.31
N ALA A 112 -16.47 24.97 -49.42
CA ALA A 112 -17.41 23.87 -49.55
C ALA A 112 -18.25 23.96 -50.84
N ASN A 113 -18.57 25.19 -51.29
CA ASN A 113 -19.37 25.44 -52.49
C ASN A 113 -18.54 25.86 -53.72
N SER A 114 -17.21 25.84 -53.62
CA SER A 114 -16.33 26.35 -54.68
C SER A 114 -16.42 25.46 -55.93
N THR A 115 -16.52 26.11 -57.09
CA THR A 115 -16.45 25.46 -58.42
C THR A 115 -15.09 25.65 -59.09
N ASP A 116 -14.13 26.27 -58.39
CA ASP A 116 -12.77 26.47 -58.88
C ASP A 116 -12.07 25.10 -59.04
N PRO A 117 -11.54 24.76 -60.22
CA PRO A 117 -10.87 23.48 -60.46
C PRO A 117 -9.58 23.30 -59.64
N THR A 118 -9.03 24.37 -59.05
CA THR A 118 -7.87 24.32 -58.16
C THR A 118 -8.25 23.95 -56.71
N VAL A 119 -9.53 24.06 -56.35
CA VAL A 119 -10.04 23.65 -55.03
C VAL A 119 -10.43 22.18 -55.07
N LYS A 120 -9.72 21.37 -54.30
CA LYS A 120 -9.93 19.93 -54.23
C LYS A 120 -11.19 19.59 -53.43
N HIS A 121 -12.04 18.74 -53.98
CA HIS A 121 -13.21 18.16 -53.30
C HIS A 121 -13.06 16.65 -53.24
N MET A 122 -13.15 16.08 -52.04
CA MET A 122 -13.07 14.64 -51.83
C MET A 122 -14.24 14.17 -50.94
N PRO A 123 -14.87 13.02 -51.25
CA PRO A 123 -15.92 12.47 -50.39
C PRO A 123 -15.44 12.28 -48.94
N GLY A 124 -16.22 12.75 -47.97
CA GLY A 124 -15.92 12.62 -46.54
C GLY A 124 -14.82 13.55 -46.01
N MET A 125 -14.40 14.55 -46.80
CA MET A 125 -13.46 15.58 -46.35
C MET A 125 -14.04 16.99 -46.53
N THR A 126 -13.71 17.89 -45.61
CA THR A 126 -14.15 19.29 -45.66
C THR A 126 -13.00 20.24 -45.39
N TRP A 127 -13.04 21.41 -46.04
CA TRP A 127 -12.07 22.48 -45.82
C TRP A 127 -12.34 23.15 -44.49
N LYS A 128 -11.31 23.22 -43.64
CA LYS A 128 -11.37 23.84 -42.33
C LYS A 128 -10.29 24.87 -42.16
N VAL A 129 -10.63 25.99 -41.53
CA VAL A 129 -9.63 27.00 -41.16
C VAL A 129 -8.74 26.42 -40.07
N ILE A 130 -7.43 26.58 -40.26
CA ILE A 130 -6.41 26.08 -39.33
C ILE A 130 -5.52 27.17 -38.76
N ASP A 131 -5.43 28.34 -39.40
CA ASP A 131 -4.64 29.45 -38.84
C ASP A 131 -5.02 30.82 -39.42
N PHE A 132 -4.64 31.88 -38.70
CA PHE A 132 -4.60 33.27 -39.13
C PHE A 132 -3.19 33.82 -38.93
N ILE A 133 -2.48 34.14 -40.01
CA ILE A 133 -1.10 34.62 -40.00
C ILE A 133 -1.08 36.10 -40.37
N PRO A 134 -0.78 37.01 -39.44
CA PRO A 134 -0.57 38.42 -39.77
C PRO A 134 0.59 38.59 -40.75
N ARG A 135 0.40 39.35 -41.82
CA ARG A 135 1.45 39.68 -42.80
C ARG A 135 1.92 41.13 -42.64
N THR A 136 0.96 42.04 -42.54
CA THR A 136 1.18 43.47 -42.34
C THR A 136 0.17 44.00 -41.32
N SER A 137 0.21 45.30 -41.03
CA SER A 137 -0.81 45.95 -40.20
C SER A 137 -2.22 45.93 -40.82
N SER A 138 -2.34 45.70 -42.14
CA SER A 138 -3.61 45.73 -42.87
C SER A 138 -4.00 44.40 -43.50
N LYS A 139 -3.09 43.44 -43.63
CA LYS A 139 -3.32 42.14 -44.28
C LYS A 139 -2.94 40.95 -43.39
N SER A 140 -3.75 39.90 -43.47
CA SER A 140 -3.50 38.61 -42.84
C SER A 140 -3.73 37.49 -43.86
N VAL A 141 -3.13 36.34 -43.65
CA VAL A 141 -3.40 35.12 -44.43
C VAL A 141 -4.20 34.17 -43.56
N VAL A 142 -5.34 33.71 -44.05
CA VAL A 142 -6.05 32.58 -43.45
C VAL A 142 -5.55 31.29 -44.08
N LEU A 143 -5.16 30.32 -43.26
CA LEU A 143 -4.77 29.01 -43.72
C LEU A 143 -5.94 28.04 -43.59
N LEU A 144 -6.16 27.25 -44.64
CA LEU A 144 -7.14 26.19 -44.67
C LEU A 144 -6.47 24.84 -44.92
N GLN A 145 -7.07 23.80 -44.39
CA GLN A 145 -6.70 22.41 -44.62
C GLN A 145 -7.94 21.59 -44.95
N LEU A 146 -7.83 20.72 -45.94
CA LEU A 146 -8.81 19.70 -46.24
C LEU A 146 -8.65 18.54 -45.25
N MET A 147 -9.67 18.29 -44.43
CA MET A 147 -9.61 17.33 -43.32
C MET A 147 -10.77 16.34 -43.40
N ASP A 148 -10.54 15.09 -42.98
CA ASP A 148 -11.61 14.11 -42.81
C ASP A 148 -12.45 14.37 -41.55
N ASP A 149 -13.67 13.82 -41.53
CA ASP A 149 -14.60 13.97 -40.41
C ASP A 149 -14.03 13.49 -39.08
N LYS A 150 -13.17 12.46 -39.10
CA LYS A 150 -12.51 11.92 -37.91
C LYS A 150 -11.57 12.96 -37.30
N THR A 151 -10.72 13.57 -38.11
CA THR A 151 -9.74 14.57 -37.69
C THR A 151 -10.43 15.83 -37.17
N ILE A 152 -11.54 16.23 -37.81
CA ILE A 152 -12.37 17.36 -37.37
C ILE A 152 -13.00 17.07 -36.00
N SER A 153 -13.57 15.87 -35.83
CA SER A 153 -14.16 15.45 -34.56
C SER A 153 -13.12 15.42 -33.43
N ILE A 154 -11.95 14.83 -33.68
CA ILE A 154 -10.83 14.78 -32.72
C ILE A 154 -10.40 16.18 -32.32
N ARG A 155 -10.27 17.08 -33.30
CA ARG A 155 -9.95 18.48 -33.06
C ARG A 155 -10.97 19.16 -32.17
N GLN A 156 -12.26 18.95 -32.42
CA GLN A 156 -13.30 19.56 -31.61
C GLN A 156 -13.25 19.06 -30.16
N GLN A 157 -13.04 17.76 -29.94
CA GLN A 157 -12.94 17.16 -28.61
C GLN A 157 -11.74 17.71 -27.82
N PHE A 158 -10.55 17.79 -28.44
CA PHE A 158 -9.39 18.39 -27.77
C PHE A 158 -9.54 19.89 -27.54
N ALA A 159 -10.18 20.61 -28.46
CA ALA A 159 -10.51 22.02 -28.26
C ALA A 159 -11.44 22.19 -27.05
N GLU A 160 -12.44 21.33 -26.88
CA GLU A 160 -13.30 21.33 -25.69
C GLU A 160 -12.55 21.03 -24.40
N ALA A 161 -11.69 20.01 -24.38
CA ALA A 161 -10.86 19.68 -23.23
C ALA A 161 -9.96 20.86 -22.79
N LEU A 162 -9.50 21.66 -23.76
CA LEU A 162 -8.69 22.86 -23.56
C LEU A 162 -9.49 24.14 -23.29
N GLY A 163 -10.83 24.11 -23.37
CA GLY A 163 -11.69 25.29 -23.23
C GLY A 163 -11.65 26.24 -24.45
N LEU A 164 -11.30 25.71 -25.61
CA LEU A 164 -11.16 26.36 -26.90
C LEU A 164 -12.23 25.90 -27.92
N GLN A 165 -13.33 25.28 -27.47
CA GLN A 165 -14.39 24.74 -28.34
C GLN A 165 -15.01 25.76 -29.31
N LYS A 166 -14.94 27.05 -28.95
CA LYS A 166 -15.39 28.18 -29.78
C LYS A 166 -14.40 28.57 -30.87
N TYR A 167 -13.17 28.05 -30.80
CA TYR A 167 -12.01 28.43 -31.61
C TYR A 167 -11.11 27.23 -31.93
N PRO A 168 -11.64 26.18 -32.58
CA PRO A 168 -10.84 25.01 -32.91
C PRO A 168 -9.62 25.35 -33.79
N TRP A 169 -9.64 26.47 -34.54
CA TRP A 169 -8.49 27.00 -35.29
C TRP A 169 -7.29 27.47 -34.46
N LEU A 170 -7.43 27.58 -33.14
CA LEU A 170 -6.31 27.90 -32.23
C LEU A 170 -5.50 26.67 -31.84
N ILE A 171 -5.97 25.48 -32.21
CA ILE A 171 -5.22 24.24 -32.10
C ILE A 171 -4.94 23.66 -33.47
N ARG A 172 -3.73 23.16 -33.65
CA ARG A 172 -3.31 22.43 -34.83
C ARG A 172 -3.10 20.96 -34.49
N LEU A 173 -3.65 20.10 -35.31
CA LEU A 173 -3.56 18.65 -35.17
C LEU A 173 -2.72 18.07 -36.30
N THR A 174 -1.71 17.29 -35.95
CA THR A 174 -0.83 16.60 -36.88
C THR A 174 -0.76 15.12 -36.48
N PRO A 175 -1.05 14.17 -37.38
CA PRO A 175 -0.85 12.75 -37.09
C PRO A 175 0.63 12.46 -36.77
N THR A 176 0.89 11.56 -35.81
CA THR A 176 2.26 11.10 -35.53
C THR A 176 2.54 9.78 -36.24
N ALA A 177 3.83 9.48 -36.46
CA ALA A 177 4.25 8.18 -37.02
C ALA A 177 3.75 6.99 -36.18
N GLU A 178 3.51 7.22 -34.89
CA GLU A 178 3.06 6.23 -33.91
C GLU A 178 1.58 5.87 -34.02
N GLY A 179 0.81 6.58 -34.86
CA GLY A 179 -0.63 6.39 -34.98
C GLY A 179 -1.47 7.25 -34.01
N GLY A 180 -0.82 8.16 -33.29
CA GLY A 180 -1.46 9.14 -32.42
C GLY A 180 -1.51 10.54 -33.03
N TRP A 181 -1.49 11.55 -32.18
CA TRP A 181 -1.63 12.95 -32.59
C TRP A 181 -0.72 13.91 -31.84
N LYS A 182 -0.15 14.85 -32.56
CA LYS A 182 0.51 16.03 -32.02
C LYS A 182 -0.43 17.21 -32.13
N ILE A 183 -0.70 17.83 -31.00
CA ILE A 183 -1.58 18.98 -30.84
C ILE A 183 -0.71 20.17 -30.46
N ARG A 184 -0.72 21.22 -31.27
CA ARG A 184 -0.03 22.47 -30.97
C ARG A 184 -1.07 23.54 -30.65
N ILE A 185 -0.95 24.14 -29.48
CA ILE A 185 -1.75 25.29 -29.05
C ILE A 185 -1.03 26.54 -29.55
N LYS A 186 -1.73 27.40 -30.30
CA LYS A 186 -1.14 28.62 -30.82
C LYS A 186 -0.75 29.57 -29.68
N GLY A 187 0.44 30.16 -29.77
CA GLY A 187 0.97 31.06 -28.74
C GLY A 187 -0.01 32.17 -28.33
N ASN A 188 -0.06 32.45 -27.03
CA ASN A 188 -0.98 33.36 -26.33
C ASN A 188 -2.49 33.02 -26.38
N ALA A 189 -2.93 32.02 -27.15
CA ALA A 189 -4.34 31.65 -27.26
C ALA A 189 -4.89 30.96 -26.00
N ALA A 190 -4.11 30.05 -25.43
CA ALA A 190 -4.39 29.41 -24.15
C ALA A 190 -3.08 28.94 -23.51
N THR A 191 -3.01 29.01 -22.19
CA THR A 191 -1.94 28.40 -21.42
C THR A 191 -2.40 27.04 -20.94
N TYR A 192 -1.77 25.97 -21.44
CA TYR A 192 -1.95 24.65 -20.87
C TYR A 192 -1.43 24.63 -19.43
N ARG A 193 -2.22 24.03 -18.54
CA ARG A 193 -1.94 23.92 -17.10
C ARG A 193 -2.27 22.50 -16.65
N PRO A 194 -1.29 21.71 -16.19
CA PRO A 194 -1.50 20.32 -15.76
C PRO A 194 -2.68 20.16 -14.81
N SER A 195 -2.70 20.93 -13.72
CA SER A 195 -3.73 20.89 -12.67
C SER A 195 -5.15 21.20 -13.13
N LYS A 196 -5.34 21.82 -14.31
CA LYS A 196 -6.65 22.17 -14.86
C LYS A 196 -7.08 21.24 -16.00
N HIS A 197 -6.14 20.71 -16.77
CA HIS A 197 -6.46 20.09 -18.06
C HIS A 197 -6.14 18.59 -18.12
N ASP A 198 -5.25 18.06 -17.28
CA ASP A 198 -4.75 16.68 -17.44
C ASP A 198 -5.84 15.62 -17.41
N MET A 199 -6.73 15.72 -16.41
CA MET A 199 -7.85 14.79 -16.27
C MET A 199 -8.75 14.78 -17.52
N LYS A 200 -9.15 15.97 -18.00
CA LYS A 200 -10.02 16.11 -19.19
C LYS A 200 -9.33 15.66 -20.48
N ILE A 201 -8.04 15.96 -20.62
CA ILE A 201 -7.27 15.54 -21.79
C ILE A 201 -7.10 14.02 -21.77
N GLN A 202 -6.79 13.42 -20.62
CA GLN A 202 -6.67 11.97 -20.49
C GLN A 202 -7.98 11.27 -20.84
N GLU A 203 -9.11 11.75 -20.33
CA GLU A 203 -10.45 11.26 -20.69
C GLU A 203 -10.68 11.35 -22.21
N THR A 204 -10.34 12.49 -22.81
CA THR A 204 -10.49 12.70 -24.27
C THR A 204 -9.61 11.74 -25.08
N VAL A 205 -8.38 11.49 -24.63
CA VAL A 205 -7.46 10.55 -25.27
C VAL A 205 -8.04 9.13 -25.26
N GLU A 206 -8.62 8.70 -24.15
CA GLU A 206 -9.23 7.37 -24.04
C GLU A 206 -10.53 7.25 -24.85
N ILE A 207 -11.33 8.31 -24.94
CA ILE A 207 -12.53 8.35 -25.79
C ILE A 207 -12.16 8.17 -27.27
N ILE A 208 -11.08 8.83 -27.70
CA ILE A 208 -10.67 8.83 -29.12
C ILE A 208 -9.94 7.54 -29.50
N GLY A 209 -9.05 7.07 -28.63
CA GLY A 209 -8.11 5.99 -28.94
C GLY A 209 -8.42 4.65 -28.30
N GLY A 210 -9.09 4.64 -27.15
CA GLY A 210 -9.35 3.47 -26.32
C GLY A 210 -8.59 3.48 -24.99
N GLU A 211 -8.97 2.55 -24.10
CA GLU A 211 -8.37 2.40 -22.78
C GLU A 211 -6.86 2.15 -22.88
N GLY A 212 -6.07 2.86 -22.07
CA GLY A 212 -4.60 2.74 -22.07
C GLY A 212 -3.87 3.71 -22.98
N TRP A 213 -4.55 4.38 -23.91
CA TRP A 213 -3.97 5.52 -24.63
C TRP A 213 -3.62 6.63 -23.63
N PHE A 214 -2.61 7.44 -23.97
CA PHE A 214 -2.09 8.44 -23.06
C PHE A 214 -1.53 9.65 -23.79
N PHE A 215 -1.26 10.72 -23.04
CA PHE A 215 -0.61 11.89 -23.60
C PHE A 215 0.61 12.31 -22.77
N LYS A 216 1.46 13.12 -23.40
CA LYS A 216 2.48 13.93 -22.74
C LYS A 216 2.35 15.36 -23.21
N ALA A 217 2.54 16.31 -22.30
CA ALA A 217 2.44 17.72 -22.61
C ALA A 217 3.74 18.45 -22.29
N ASP A 218 4.13 19.33 -23.22
CA ASP A 218 5.15 20.34 -23.05
C ASP A 218 4.42 21.68 -22.85
N ALA A 219 4.22 22.04 -21.58
CA ALA A 219 3.48 23.23 -21.19
C ALA A 219 4.16 24.54 -21.65
N GLU A 220 5.50 24.55 -21.72
CA GLU A 220 6.29 25.71 -22.12
C GLU A 220 6.05 26.04 -23.59
N ASN A 221 6.01 25.02 -24.45
CA ASN A 221 5.84 25.18 -25.89
C ASN A 221 4.38 25.02 -26.36
N GLY A 222 3.45 24.72 -25.45
CA GLY A 222 2.04 24.51 -25.77
C GLY A 222 1.81 23.30 -26.68
N VAL A 223 2.61 22.24 -26.53
CA VAL A 223 2.51 21.02 -27.35
C VAL A 223 2.01 19.86 -26.51
N ILE A 224 0.99 19.17 -26.99
CA ILE A 224 0.49 17.92 -26.42
C ILE A 224 0.71 16.82 -27.46
N THR A 225 1.25 15.69 -27.05
CA THR A 225 1.40 14.51 -27.92
C THR A 225 0.61 13.36 -27.32
N VAL A 226 -0.24 12.75 -28.14
CA VAL A 226 -1.12 11.64 -27.84
C VAL A 226 -0.52 10.38 -28.45
N TYR A 227 -0.47 9.31 -27.66
CA TYR A 227 0.17 8.06 -28.00
C TYR A 227 -0.83 6.91 -27.90
N PRO A 228 -0.85 6.01 -28.91
CA PRO A 228 -1.50 4.72 -28.77
C PRO A 228 -0.83 3.91 -27.66
N GLY A 229 -1.65 3.22 -26.87
CA GLY A 229 -1.20 2.52 -25.67
C GLY A 229 -2.12 1.39 -25.28
N VAL A 230 -1.61 0.51 -24.43
CA VAL A 230 -2.40 -0.47 -23.68
C VAL A 230 -2.46 -0.05 -22.22
N PRO A 231 -3.50 -0.47 -21.47
CA PRO A 231 -3.57 -0.17 -20.05
C PRO A 231 -2.30 -0.65 -19.32
N PRO A 232 -1.73 0.16 -18.42
CA PRO A 232 -0.55 -0.24 -17.66
C PRO A 232 -0.88 -1.48 -16.83
N THR A 233 0.02 -2.45 -16.78
CA THR A 233 -0.23 -3.72 -16.09
C THR A 233 1.00 -4.17 -15.30
N PHE A 234 0.82 -5.19 -14.46
CA PHE A 234 1.91 -5.85 -13.75
C PHE A 234 2.24 -7.20 -14.40
N PRO A 235 3.50 -7.65 -14.27
CA PRO A 235 3.81 -9.07 -14.36
C PRO A 235 2.98 -9.88 -13.35
N ALA A 236 2.77 -11.17 -13.63
CA ALA A 236 2.07 -12.08 -12.73
C ALA A 236 2.74 -12.16 -11.35
N VAL A 237 4.06 -12.12 -11.31
CA VAL A 237 4.90 -12.08 -10.10
C VAL A 237 6.01 -11.03 -10.31
N ILE A 238 6.32 -10.28 -9.27
CA ILE A 238 7.41 -9.28 -9.29
C ILE A 238 8.51 -9.77 -8.35
N ASN A 239 9.57 -10.30 -8.92
CA ASN A 239 10.74 -10.70 -8.15
C ASN A 239 11.45 -9.45 -7.60
N PRO A 240 12.01 -9.49 -6.39
CA PRO A 240 12.85 -8.40 -5.90
C PRO A 240 14.04 -8.13 -6.84
N PRO A 241 14.45 -6.87 -7.00
CA PRO A 241 15.65 -6.54 -7.78
C PRO A 241 16.92 -7.09 -7.12
N LYS A 242 17.99 -7.29 -7.88
CA LYS A 242 19.25 -7.87 -7.34
C LYS A 242 19.84 -7.06 -6.19
N GLU A 243 19.61 -5.76 -6.19
CA GLU A 243 20.06 -4.80 -5.19
C GLU A 243 19.40 -5.07 -3.83
N PHE A 244 18.13 -5.51 -3.82
CA PHE A 244 17.40 -5.92 -2.62
C PHE A 244 18.14 -7.02 -1.85
N TRP A 245 18.77 -7.94 -2.58
CA TRP A 245 19.48 -9.08 -1.98
C TRP A 245 20.93 -8.80 -1.60
N LYS A 246 21.59 -7.81 -2.20
CA LYS A 246 23.05 -7.63 -2.05
C LYS A 246 23.45 -6.63 -0.97
N LYS A 247 22.69 -5.53 -0.86
CA LYS A 247 23.03 -4.44 0.06
C LYS A 247 21.77 -3.63 0.35
N SER A 248 21.04 -4.06 1.37
CA SER A 248 19.84 -3.37 1.79
C SER A 248 20.15 -1.97 2.30
N ASP A 249 19.31 -1.02 1.90
CA ASP A 249 19.38 0.36 2.34
C ASP A 249 18.61 0.52 3.65
N LEU A 250 19.33 0.90 4.73
CA LEU A 250 18.72 1.10 6.04
C LEU A 250 17.65 2.20 6.03
N ARG A 251 17.80 3.23 5.19
CA ARG A 251 16.81 4.30 5.11
C ARG A 251 15.58 3.85 4.33
N HIS A 252 15.78 3.11 3.24
CA HIS A 252 14.74 2.79 2.27
C HIS A 252 14.43 1.28 2.26
N ALA A 253 13.37 0.87 2.96
CA ALA A 253 12.89 -0.50 2.92
C ALA A 253 11.98 -0.74 1.72
N TYR A 254 12.56 -1.27 0.64
CA TYR A 254 11.83 -1.63 -0.58
C TYR A 254 10.90 -2.82 -0.36
N PHE A 255 9.69 -2.76 -0.92
CA PHE A 255 8.68 -3.82 -0.74
C PHE A 255 7.85 -4.16 -1.98
N GLY A 256 7.96 -3.38 -3.05
CA GLY A 256 7.17 -3.61 -4.26
C GLY A 256 7.49 -2.66 -5.40
N MET A 257 6.63 -2.68 -6.41
CA MET A 257 6.71 -1.83 -7.60
C MET A 257 5.38 -1.10 -7.79
N LYS A 258 5.45 0.20 -8.09
CA LYS A 258 4.30 1.00 -8.52
C LYS A 258 3.73 0.45 -9.83
N LEU A 259 2.43 0.61 -10.05
CA LEU A 259 1.84 0.40 -11.37
C LEU A 259 2.58 1.31 -12.38
N PRO A 260 3.09 0.78 -13.50
CA PRO A 260 3.81 1.61 -14.46
C PRO A 260 2.96 2.78 -14.93
N ASP A 261 3.61 3.92 -15.21
CA ASP A 261 2.92 5.01 -15.88
C ASP A 261 2.47 4.55 -17.28
N ARG A 262 1.47 5.20 -17.86
CA ARG A 262 0.97 4.83 -19.18
C ARG A 262 2.09 4.92 -20.22
N GLY A 263 2.17 3.90 -21.08
CA GLY A 263 3.26 3.77 -22.05
C GLY A 263 4.56 3.21 -21.48
N ARG A 264 4.62 2.78 -20.22
CA ARG A 264 5.74 2.03 -19.62
C ARG A 264 5.35 0.59 -19.32
N GLU A 265 6.36 -0.25 -19.16
CA GLU A 265 6.22 -1.66 -18.75
C GLU A 265 6.76 -1.89 -17.34
N THR A 266 7.74 -1.09 -16.91
CA THR A 266 8.35 -1.19 -15.58
C THR A 266 7.97 0.03 -14.76
N GLY A 267 7.34 -0.20 -13.61
CA GLY A 267 7.05 0.85 -12.65
C GLY A 267 8.23 1.12 -11.74
N ASP A 268 8.14 2.21 -10.98
CA ASP A 268 9.20 2.60 -10.06
C ASP A 268 9.13 1.75 -8.79
N LEU A 269 10.28 1.43 -8.20
CA LEU A 269 10.36 0.64 -6.98
C LEU A 269 9.83 1.48 -5.81
N LEU A 270 9.00 0.85 -4.97
CA LEU A 270 8.45 1.47 -3.78
C LEU A 270 9.20 1.04 -2.53
N TYR A 271 9.36 1.98 -1.61
CA TYR A 271 10.03 1.79 -0.34
C TYR A 271 9.39 2.64 0.76
N ASN A 272 9.44 2.17 2.00
CA ASN A 272 9.23 3.03 3.15
C ASN A 272 10.54 3.75 3.51
N ASP A 273 10.49 5.07 3.71
CA ASP A 273 11.63 5.84 4.24
C ASP A 273 11.56 5.86 5.77
N TRP A 274 12.42 5.12 6.47
CA TRP A 274 12.38 5.03 7.93
C TRP A 274 12.78 6.33 8.64
N LYS A 275 13.47 7.24 7.96
CA LYS A 275 13.82 8.55 8.52
C LYS A 275 12.60 9.48 8.51
N ASP A 276 11.92 9.54 7.38
CA ASP A 276 10.78 10.44 7.16
C ASP A 276 9.44 9.82 7.62
N ALA A 277 9.39 8.49 7.72
CA ALA A 277 8.25 7.68 8.16
C ALA A 277 8.71 6.48 9.00
N SER A 278 9.03 6.72 10.28
CA SER A 278 9.47 5.65 11.20
C SER A 278 8.34 4.66 11.57
N GLY A 279 7.09 5.02 11.30
CA GLY A 279 5.91 4.20 11.54
C GLY A 279 5.16 3.88 10.24
N VAL A 280 4.80 2.62 10.03
CA VAL A 280 3.99 2.18 8.88
C VAL A 280 2.77 1.37 9.34
N LEU A 281 1.61 1.65 8.75
CA LEU A 281 0.40 0.84 8.88
C LEU A 281 0.27 -0.08 7.66
N VAL A 282 0.25 -1.39 7.89
CA VAL A 282 -0.02 -2.39 6.84
C VAL A 282 -1.39 -3.03 7.08
N ALA A 283 -2.36 -2.71 6.25
CA ALA A 283 -3.73 -3.21 6.37
C ALA A 283 -4.14 -4.03 5.14
N GLY A 284 -5.06 -4.97 5.30
CA GLY A 284 -5.63 -5.70 4.16
C GLY A 284 -6.32 -6.99 4.56
N ALA A 285 -7.29 -7.42 3.76
CA ALA A 285 -8.02 -8.65 4.01
C ALA A 285 -7.10 -9.88 3.93
N SER A 286 -7.52 -10.98 4.57
CA SER A 286 -6.82 -12.26 4.49
C SER A 286 -6.62 -12.71 3.03
N ASN A 287 -5.50 -13.38 2.76
CA ASN A 287 -5.05 -13.81 1.43
C ASN A 287 -4.69 -12.69 0.44
N GLY A 288 -4.70 -11.41 0.87
CA GLY A 288 -4.30 -10.27 0.04
C GLY A 288 -2.78 -10.10 -0.18
N GLY A 289 -1.95 -10.92 0.48
CA GLY A 289 -0.49 -10.79 0.46
C GLY A 289 0.11 -9.98 1.61
N LYS A 290 -0.67 -9.72 2.68
CA LYS A 290 -0.25 -8.90 3.83
C LYS A 290 1.05 -9.41 4.45
N SER A 291 1.10 -10.70 4.81
CA SER A 291 2.28 -11.33 5.40
C SER A 291 3.49 -11.30 4.47
N VAL A 292 3.28 -11.35 3.14
CA VAL A 292 4.37 -11.22 2.15
C VAL A 292 5.03 -9.84 2.23
N VAL A 293 4.23 -8.76 2.22
CA VAL A 293 4.74 -7.39 2.32
C VAL A 293 5.39 -7.11 3.68
N ILE A 294 4.79 -7.59 4.77
CA ILE A 294 5.38 -7.51 6.12
C ILE A 294 6.76 -8.19 6.13
N ASN A 295 6.86 -9.42 5.62
CA ASN A 295 8.12 -10.15 5.60
C ASN A 295 9.16 -9.49 4.68
N CYS A 296 8.77 -8.87 3.57
CA CYS A 296 9.66 -8.05 2.75
C CYS A 296 10.24 -6.86 3.53
N LEU A 297 9.41 -6.14 4.28
CA LEU A 297 9.85 -5.00 5.10
C LEU A 297 10.75 -5.44 6.26
N VAL A 298 10.44 -6.56 6.91
CA VAL A 298 11.30 -7.18 7.94
C VAL A 298 12.64 -7.54 7.35
N TYR A 299 12.66 -8.26 6.22
CA TYR A 299 13.90 -8.62 5.55
C TYR A 299 14.71 -7.37 5.22
N ALA A 300 14.12 -6.36 4.56
CA ALA A 300 14.81 -5.14 4.15
C ALA A 300 15.45 -4.41 5.34
N ALA A 301 14.74 -4.30 6.46
CA ALA A 301 15.26 -3.64 7.66
C ALA A 301 16.38 -4.44 8.33
N VAL A 302 16.16 -5.73 8.61
CA VAL A 302 17.10 -6.54 9.39
C VAL A 302 18.36 -6.85 8.56
N SER A 303 18.25 -6.99 7.24
CA SER A 303 19.42 -7.17 6.35
C SER A 303 20.24 -5.88 6.22
N ALA A 304 19.64 -4.72 6.47
CA ALA A 304 20.35 -3.45 6.56
C ALA A 304 20.97 -3.18 7.95
N GLY A 305 20.86 -4.13 8.89
CA GLY A 305 21.44 -4.05 10.23
C GLY A 305 20.48 -3.58 11.33
N CYS A 306 19.17 -3.49 11.07
CA CYS A 306 18.20 -3.32 12.14
C CYS A 306 18.17 -4.54 13.07
N GLN A 307 18.00 -4.27 14.34
CA GLN A 307 17.52 -5.22 15.33
C GLN A 307 16.02 -5.45 15.16
N LEU A 308 15.52 -6.62 15.58
CA LEU A 308 14.12 -7.01 15.40
C LEU A 308 13.44 -7.32 16.74
N ALA A 309 12.22 -6.81 16.92
CA ALA A 309 11.28 -7.26 17.94
C ALA A 309 9.93 -7.56 17.28
N VAL A 310 9.24 -8.61 17.72
CA VAL A 310 7.99 -9.10 17.11
C VAL A 310 6.96 -9.37 18.19
N CYS A 311 5.76 -8.80 18.01
CA CYS A 311 4.58 -9.05 18.80
C CYS A 311 3.46 -9.56 17.90
N ASP A 312 2.90 -10.71 18.24
CA ASP A 312 1.77 -11.34 17.55
C ASP A 312 1.03 -12.26 18.53
N ASP A 313 -0.12 -12.79 18.12
CA ASP A 313 -0.79 -13.86 18.84
C ASP A 313 0.02 -15.17 18.78
N LYS A 314 0.02 -15.92 19.89
CA LYS A 314 0.77 -17.19 20.03
C LYS A 314 0.52 -18.16 18.88
N TYR A 315 -0.73 -18.28 18.44
CA TYR A 315 -1.11 -19.22 17.39
C TYR A 315 -0.76 -18.72 15.98
N LYS A 316 -0.47 -17.42 15.82
CA LYS A 316 -0.11 -16.79 14.53
C LYS A 316 1.39 -16.55 14.34
N SER A 317 2.16 -16.66 15.42
CA SER A 317 3.63 -16.56 15.45
C SER A 317 4.40 -17.37 14.38
N VAL A 318 3.77 -18.39 13.80
CA VAL A 318 4.30 -19.19 12.68
C VAL A 318 4.75 -18.31 11.51
N ASP A 319 4.08 -17.19 11.23
CA ASP A 319 4.44 -16.27 10.14
C ASP A 319 5.84 -15.61 10.34
N PHE A 320 6.33 -15.57 11.58
CA PHE A 320 7.59 -14.93 11.97
C PHE A 320 8.67 -15.91 12.44
N LYS A 321 8.39 -17.22 12.52
CA LYS A 321 9.38 -18.22 12.96
C LYS A 321 10.68 -18.18 12.14
N TRP A 322 10.58 -17.86 10.85
CA TRP A 322 11.74 -17.77 9.96
C TRP A 322 12.76 -16.71 10.40
N CYS A 323 12.32 -15.64 11.08
CA CYS A 323 13.17 -14.54 11.54
C CYS A 323 13.43 -14.53 13.05
N ARG A 324 12.86 -15.47 13.82
CA ARG A 324 13.07 -15.59 15.28
C ARG A 324 14.56 -15.55 15.68
N PRO A 325 15.50 -16.23 14.99
CA PRO A 325 16.94 -16.17 15.33
C PRO A 325 17.61 -14.78 15.29
N TRP A 326 16.97 -13.77 14.69
CA TRP A 326 17.44 -12.38 14.62
C TRP A 326 16.77 -11.45 15.63
N VAL A 327 15.81 -11.96 16.39
CA VAL A 327 15.09 -11.20 17.40
C VAL A 327 16.05 -10.88 18.55
N ILE A 328 16.00 -9.64 19.03
CA ILE A 328 16.82 -9.21 20.17
C ILE A 328 16.39 -9.91 21.45
N ASP A 329 17.28 -9.91 22.44
CA ASP A 329 16.92 -10.30 23.80
C ASP A 329 15.66 -9.55 24.25
N HIS A 330 14.75 -10.26 24.92
CA HIS A 330 13.45 -9.72 25.34
C HIS A 330 12.61 -9.09 24.20
N GLY A 331 12.85 -9.48 22.95
CA GLY A 331 12.18 -8.97 21.76
C GLY A 331 11.07 -9.86 21.20
N TRP A 332 10.81 -11.03 21.78
CA TRP A 332 9.82 -11.99 21.29
C TRP A 332 8.53 -11.94 22.12
N GLY A 333 7.61 -11.09 21.68
CA GLY A 333 6.29 -10.90 22.30
C GLY A 333 5.21 -11.86 21.82
N CYS A 334 5.58 -12.98 21.19
CA CYS A 334 4.62 -13.91 20.60
C CYS A 334 4.28 -15.11 21.50
N ASP A 335 4.98 -15.31 22.62
CA ASP A 335 4.77 -16.50 23.47
C ASP A 335 3.47 -16.42 24.30
N SER A 336 3.03 -15.21 24.65
CA SER A 336 1.81 -14.93 25.41
C SER A 336 1.41 -13.45 25.31
N MET A 337 0.21 -13.08 25.77
CA MET A 337 -0.24 -11.68 25.81
C MET A 337 0.62 -10.85 26.78
N GLU A 338 1.12 -11.48 27.83
CA GLU A 338 2.00 -10.92 28.85
C GLU A 338 3.41 -10.71 28.29
N SER A 339 3.94 -11.66 27.51
CA SER A 339 5.20 -11.49 26.76
C SER A 339 5.10 -10.32 25.77
N CYS A 340 3.94 -10.15 25.12
CA CYS A 340 3.69 -8.98 24.26
C CYS A 340 3.76 -7.68 25.08
N ALA A 341 3.11 -7.62 26.25
CA ALA A 341 3.16 -6.45 27.14
C ALA A 341 4.59 -6.14 27.58
N ALA A 342 5.33 -7.17 27.99
CA ALA A 342 6.72 -7.05 28.42
C ALA A 342 7.61 -6.57 27.29
N THR A 343 7.46 -7.10 26.07
CA THR A 343 8.20 -6.66 24.88
C THR A 343 7.94 -5.20 24.54
N LEU A 344 6.67 -4.77 24.54
CA LEU A 344 6.32 -3.38 24.26
C LEU A 344 6.88 -2.43 25.34
N GLN A 345 6.85 -2.84 26.60
CA GLN A 345 7.47 -2.07 27.69
C GLN A 345 8.98 -1.99 27.54
N HIS A 346 9.63 -3.10 27.19
CA HIS A 346 11.07 -3.16 26.94
C HIS A 346 11.49 -2.20 25.81
N ILE A 347 10.71 -2.10 24.73
CA ILE A 347 10.94 -1.13 23.65
C ILE A 347 10.88 0.32 24.16
N LEU A 348 9.94 0.64 25.04
CA LEU A 348 9.85 1.97 25.66
C LEU A 348 11.08 2.26 26.55
N ASP A 349 11.56 1.27 27.28
CA ASP A 349 12.74 1.40 28.15
C ASP A 349 14.02 1.58 27.32
N LEU A 350 14.18 0.81 26.24
CA LEU A 350 15.26 1.01 25.27
C LEU A 350 15.22 2.41 24.66
N SER A 351 14.03 2.94 24.36
CA SER A 351 13.89 4.32 23.88
C SER A 351 14.37 5.33 24.91
N ALA A 352 14.07 5.12 26.20
CA ALA A 352 14.53 6.01 27.27
C ALA A 352 16.06 5.97 27.45
N VAL A 353 16.68 4.79 27.38
CA VAL A 353 18.14 4.65 27.38
C VAL A 353 18.76 5.41 26.21
N ARG A 354 18.23 5.23 25.00
CA ARG A 354 18.73 5.91 23.80
C ARG A 354 18.52 7.42 23.84
N ALA A 355 17.45 7.90 24.49
CA ALA A 355 17.24 9.32 24.70
C ALA A 355 18.38 9.96 25.51
N ASN A 356 18.85 9.28 26.55
CA ASN A 356 19.99 9.75 27.33
C ASN A 356 21.27 9.83 26.49
N VAL A 357 21.52 8.84 25.64
CA VAL A 357 22.67 8.85 24.72
C VAL A 357 22.56 10.00 23.72
N ILE A 358 21.40 10.19 23.09
CA ILE A 358 21.16 11.28 22.14
C ILE A 358 21.41 12.66 22.79
N ASN A 359 20.92 12.83 24.02
CA ASN A 359 21.11 14.05 24.80
C ASN A 359 22.59 14.29 25.17
N GLN A 360 23.33 13.24 25.55
CA GLN A 360 24.76 13.35 25.87
C GLN A 360 25.59 13.83 24.68
N TYR A 361 25.23 13.44 23.46
CA TYR A 361 25.89 13.87 22.23
C TYR A 361 25.35 15.21 21.67
N GLY A 362 24.36 15.83 22.33
CA GLY A 362 23.74 17.08 21.89
C GLY A 362 23.08 16.97 20.52
N LYS A 363 22.48 15.81 20.20
CA LYS A 363 21.78 15.57 18.93
C LYS A 363 20.28 15.60 19.12
N GLU A 364 19.55 15.84 18.03
CA GLU A 364 18.07 15.87 18.06
C GLU A 364 17.44 14.48 17.95
N ASN A 365 18.13 13.54 17.30
CA ASN A 365 17.65 12.18 17.06
C ASN A 365 18.81 11.22 16.74
N TRP A 366 18.48 9.94 16.66
CA TRP A 366 19.40 8.86 16.35
C TRP A 366 20.18 9.04 15.05
N TRP A 367 19.55 9.59 14.00
CA TRP A 367 20.22 9.83 12.70
C TRP A 367 21.35 10.85 12.78
N GLY A 368 21.32 11.75 13.78
CA GLY A 368 22.37 12.73 14.03
C GLY A 368 23.56 12.21 14.82
N LEU A 369 23.49 10.99 15.36
CA LEU A 369 24.57 10.39 16.14
C LEU A 369 25.78 10.02 15.27
N PRO A 370 27.01 10.09 15.83
CA PRO A 370 28.21 9.56 15.18
C PRO A 370 28.06 8.09 14.76
N GLU A 371 28.74 7.67 13.70
CA GLU A 371 28.59 6.33 13.11
C GLU A 371 28.98 5.20 14.08
N ASP A 372 30.05 5.38 14.85
CA ASP A 372 30.50 4.45 15.87
C ASP A 372 29.47 4.26 16.99
N VAL A 373 28.80 5.34 17.39
CA VAL A 373 27.70 5.30 18.37
C VAL A 373 26.48 4.60 17.77
N ARG A 374 26.13 4.89 16.51
CA ARG A 374 25.02 4.20 15.83
C ARG A 374 25.27 2.70 15.67
N LYS A 375 26.53 2.26 15.54
CA LYS A 375 26.89 0.83 15.54
C LYS A 375 26.71 0.18 16.91
N GLN A 376 26.91 0.91 18.01
CA GLN A 376 26.64 0.44 19.37
C GLN A 376 25.15 0.40 19.69
N TYR A 377 24.36 1.30 19.08
CA TYR A 377 22.91 1.36 19.22
C TYR A 377 22.24 1.20 17.84
N PRO A 378 22.27 0.01 17.21
CA PRO A 378 21.60 -0.20 15.93
C PRO A 378 20.11 0.14 15.99
N PRO A 379 19.48 0.58 14.90
CA PRO A 379 18.05 0.85 14.91
C PRO A 379 17.25 -0.43 15.19
N ILE A 380 16.06 -0.31 15.78
CA ILE A 380 15.18 -1.44 16.08
C ILE A 380 13.94 -1.34 15.20
N LEU A 381 13.53 -2.44 14.57
CA LEU A 381 12.21 -2.60 13.97
C LEU A 381 11.33 -3.39 14.92
N LEU A 382 10.26 -2.77 15.43
CA LEU A 382 9.17 -3.43 16.14
C LEU A 382 8.06 -3.80 15.13
N VAL A 383 7.70 -5.06 15.08
CA VAL A 383 6.56 -5.56 14.30
C VAL A 383 5.44 -5.95 15.24
N CYS A 384 4.26 -5.36 15.05
CA CYS A 384 3.04 -5.77 15.74
C CYS A 384 2.03 -6.24 14.71
N ASP A 385 1.78 -7.56 14.61
CA ASP A 385 0.71 -8.07 13.74
C ASP A 385 -0.63 -8.14 14.47
N GLU A 386 -1.70 -7.98 13.69
CA GLU A 386 -3.09 -8.03 14.11
C GLU A 386 -3.45 -7.14 15.32
N ILE A 387 -3.01 -5.89 15.30
CA ILE A 387 -3.21 -4.96 16.42
C ILE A 387 -4.68 -4.62 16.70
N ALA A 388 -5.59 -4.91 15.76
CA ALA A 388 -7.03 -4.78 15.95
C ALA A 388 -7.56 -5.69 17.08
N GLN A 389 -6.91 -6.84 17.33
CA GLN A 389 -7.28 -7.73 18.45
C GLN A 389 -7.00 -7.11 19.82
N TRP A 390 -6.06 -6.17 19.90
CA TRP A 390 -5.72 -5.47 21.14
C TRP A 390 -6.62 -4.25 21.37
N ALA A 391 -7.11 -3.64 20.27
CA ALA A 391 -8.03 -2.51 20.32
C ALA A 391 -9.48 -2.91 20.65
N ALA A 392 -9.88 -4.15 20.32
CA ALA A 392 -11.24 -4.63 20.53
C ALA A 392 -11.56 -4.84 22.02
N PRO A 393 -12.64 -4.23 22.55
CA PRO A 393 -13.03 -4.43 23.95
C PRO A 393 -13.50 -5.88 24.16
N LEU A 394 -12.81 -6.62 25.02
CA LEU A 394 -13.27 -7.93 25.49
C LEU A 394 -14.59 -7.75 26.27
N THR A 395 -15.64 -8.42 25.82
CA THR A 395 -16.94 -8.44 26.50
C THR A 395 -16.94 -9.55 27.55
N VAL A 396 -17.00 -9.16 28.82
CA VAL A 396 -17.21 -10.09 29.93
C VAL A 396 -18.67 -10.59 29.85
N PRO A 397 -18.93 -11.91 29.85
CA PRO A 397 -20.30 -12.44 29.78
C PRO A 397 -21.20 -11.86 30.89
N PRO A 398 -22.37 -11.29 30.55
CA PRO A 398 -23.27 -10.74 31.55
C PRO A 398 -23.85 -11.86 32.42
N GLY A 399 -24.02 -11.59 33.72
CA GLY A 399 -24.65 -12.52 34.67
C GLY A 399 -23.71 -13.43 35.47
N LEU A 400 -22.40 -13.40 35.20
CA LEU A 400 -21.42 -14.12 36.04
C LEU A 400 -21.16 -13.39 37.37
N SER A 401 -21.15 -14.14 38.48
CA SER A 401 -20.75 -13.62 39.80
C SER A 401 -19.30 -13.10 39.79
N LYS A 402 -18.96 -12.18 40.70
CA LYS A 402 -17.61 -11.59 40.78
C LYS A 402 -16.51 -12.63 40.98
N ASP A 403 -16.81 -13.69 41.72
CA ASP A 403 -15.87 -14.75 42.07
C ASP A 403 -15.84 -15.90 41.03
N ASN A 404 -16.58 -15.77 39.92
CA ASN A 404 -16.56 -16.78 38.87
C ASN A 404 -15.17 -16.81 38.19
N PRO A 405 -14.49 -17.96 38.12
CA PRO A 405 -13.15 -18.06 37.50
C PRO A 405 -13.09 -17.53 36.06
N THR A 406 -14.16 -17.74 35.28
CA THR A 406 -14.28 -17.24 33.91
C THR A 406 -14.31 -15.71 33.87
N ARG A 407 -14.97 -15.09 34.84
CA ARG A 407 -15.03 -13.62 34.95
C ARG A 407 -13.68 -13.05 35.37
N ILE A 408 -13.02 -13.66 36.36
CA ILE A 408 -11.71 -13.24 36.84
C ILE A 408 -10.69 -13.30 35.68
N LYS A 409 -10.66 -14.41 34.94
CA LYS A 409 -9.82 -14.57 33.75
C LYS A 409 -10.12 -13.52 32.68
N ALA A 410 -11.39 -13.29 32.37
CA ALA A 410 -11.77 -12.30 31.36
C ALA A 410 -11.38 -10.85 31.75
N GLU A 411 -11.49 -10.47 33.03
CA GLU A 411 -11.06 -9.16 33.51
C GLU A 411 -9.53 -9.02 33.50
N TYR A 412 -8.79 -10.08 33.85
CA TYR A 412 -7.32 -10.10 33.73
C TYR A 412 -6.87 -9.92 32.28
N GLU A 413 -7.40 -10.74 31.35
CA GLU A 413 -7.05 -10.65 29.93
C GLU A 413 -7.39 -9.28 29.34
N LYS A 414 -8.51 -8.71 29.76
CA LYS A 414 -8.91 -7.34 29.40
C LYS A 414 -7.92 -6.30 29.93
N GLY A 415 -7.42 -6.46 31.15
CA GLY A 415 -6.38 -5.61 31.73
C GLY A 415 -5.08 -5.65 30.93
N ILE A 416 -4.56 -6.85 30.64
CA ILE A 416 -3.32 -7.03 29.88
C ILE A 416 -3.46 -6.48 28.44
N ARG A 417 -4.58 -6.74 27.75
CA ARG A 417 -4.81 -6.16 26.41
C ARG A 417 -4.86 -4.64 26.42
N ALA A 418 -5.48 -4.04 27.44
CA ALA A 418 -5.48 -2.59 27.59
C ALA A 418 -4.04 -2.05 27.79
N MET A 419 -3.19 -2.75 28.55
CA MET A 419 -1.77 -2.40 28.69
C MET A 419 -1.01 -2.50 27.37
N ASN A 420 -1.20 -3.57 26.59
CA ASN A 420 -0.62 -3.72 25.25
C ASN A 420 -0.99 -2.53 24.36
N TYR A 421 -2.27 -2.18 24.35
CA TYR A 421 -2.77 -1.08 23.53
C TYR A 421 -2.23 0.29 23.98
N MET A 422 -2.16 0.54 25.30
CA MET A 422 -1.58 1.78 25.84
C MET A 422 -0.08 1.90 25.53
N ALA A 423 0.68 0.80 25.63
CA ALA A 423 2.09 0.79 25.27
C ALA A 423 2.28 1.05 23.76
N LEU A 424 1.50 0.38 22.91
CA LEU A 424 1.50 0.58 21.46
C LEU A 424 1.24 2.05 21.07
N LEU A 425 0.26 2.69 21.72
CA LEU A 425 -0.06 4.11 21.55
C LEU A 425 1.12 5.00 21.96
N LYS A 426 1.71 4.74 23.13
CA LYS A 426 2.85 5.51 23.62
C LYS A 426 4.07 5.37 22.71
N ILE A 427 4.31 4.18 22.18
CA ILE A 427 5.39 3.91 21.23
C ILE A 427 5.24 4.81 20.00
N CYS A 428 4.09 4.76 19.32
CA CYS A 428 3.91 5.52 18.08
C CYS A 428 4.00 7.05 18.27
N GLN A 429 3.72 7.54 19.48
CA GLN A 429 3.79 8.95 19.84
C GLN A 429 5.21 9.43 20.18
N THR A 430 6.05 8.57 20.77
CA THR A 430 7.23 9.05 21.50
C THR A 430 8.58 8.49 21.03
N VAL A 431 8.63 7.31 20.39
CA VAL A 431 9.94 6.62 20.22
C VAL A 431 10.67 6.97 18.93
N ARG A 432 10.02 7.67 17.99
CA ARG A 432 10.57 7.91 16.64
C ARG A 432 12.00 8.48 16.64
N PHE A 433 12.30 9.39 17.57
CA PHE A 433 13.61 10.06 17.63
C PHE A 433 14.75 9.12 18.05
N SER A 434 14.45 8.01 18.74
CA SER A 434 15.43 7.10 19.33
C SER A 434 15.93 6.01 18.37
N GLY A 435 15.58 6.08 17.08
CA GLY A 435 15.96 5.09 16.08
C GLY A 435 15.18 3.78 16.22
N ILE A 436 13.94 3.88 16.70
CA ILE A 436 13.00 2.77 16.77
C ILE A 436 11.95 2.99 15.68
N PHE A 437 11.90 2.04 14.75
CA PHE A 437 10.92 1.93 13.68
C PHE A 437 9.83 0.95 14.11
N PHE A 438 8.62 1.16 13.63
CA PHE A 438 7.49 0.31 13.99
C PHE A 438 6.56 0.06 12.82
N MET A 439 6.16 -1.19 12.68
CA MET A 439 5.22 -1.66 11.69
C MET A 439 4.02 -2.26 12.39
N TYR A 440 2.87 -1.64 12.20
CA TYR A 440 1.61 -2.10 12.77
C TYR A 440 0.75 -2.67 11.67
N ALA A 441 0.21 -3.87 11.88
CA ALA A 441 -0.60 -4.55 10.88
C ALA A 441 -1.99 -4.94 11.40
N ALA A 442 -2.99 -4.88 10.52
CA ALA A 442 -4.39 -5.18 10.87
C ALA A 442 -5.16 -5.77 9.68
N GLN A 443 -5.93 -6.85 9.88
CA GLN A 443 -6.73 -7.46 8.80
C GLN A 443 -8.04 -6.71 8.52
N SER A 444 -8.70 -6.20 9.57
CA SER A 444 -9.94 -5.43 9.44
C SER A 444 -9.79 -4.08 10.15
N ALA A 445 -9.81 -3.00 9.38
CA ALA A 445 -9.85 -1.64 9.90
C ALA A 445 -11.29 -1.08 9.89
N THR A 446 -12.32 -1.87 10.20
CA THR A 446 -13.72 -1.38 10.18
C THR A 446 -14.14 -0.74 11.51
N SER A 447 -14.92 0.34 11.43
CA SER A 447 -15.24 1.31 12.50
C SER A 447 -15.84 0.79 13.81
N GLN A 448 -16.43 -0.41 13.89
CA GLN A 448 -16.89 -0.96 15.17
C GLN A 448 -15.74 -1.53 16.04
N ASN A 449 -14.61 -1.88 15.42
CA ASN A 449 -13.39 -2.43 16.03
C ASN A 449 -12.11 -1.73 15.50
N GLY A 450 -12.27 -0.51 14.98
CA GLY A 450 -11.24 0.17 14.20
C GLY A 450 -10.12 0.74 15.06
N LEU A 451 -8.94 0.89 14.45
CA LEU A 451 -7.79 1.54 15.08
C LEU A 451 -8.13 2.95 15.53
N ASP A 452 -7.70 3.33 16.74
CA ASP A 452 -7.89 4.68 17.25
C ASP A 452 -7.29 5.71 16.27
N PRO A 453 -8.03 6.81 15.96
CA PRO A 453 -7.56 7.85 15.05
C PRO A 453 -6.16 8.40 15.38
N SER A 454 -5.76 8.38 16.66
CA SER A 454 -4.42 8.79 17.11
C SER A 454 -3.32 7.82 16.63
N VAL A 455 -3.55 6.49 16.68
CA VAL A 455 -2.62 5.49 16.11
C VAL A 455 -2.46 5.75 14.62
N ARG A 456 -3.57 5.98 13.92
CA ARG A 456 -3.55 6.25 12.49
C ARG A 456 -2.77 7.51 12.17
N THR A 457 -3.01 8.61 12.89
CA THR A 457 -2.33 9.90 12.64
C THR A 457 -0.82 9.81 12.86
N ASN A 458 -0.37 8.97 13.79
CA ASN A 458 1.06 8.79 14.10
C ASN A 458 1.79 7.80 13.18
N LEU A 459 1.08 7.15 12.26
CA LEU A 459 1.64 6.22 11.27
C LEU A 459 1.60 6.87 9.89
N PRO A 460 2.60 7.65 9.49
CA PRO A 460 2.48 8.48 8.30
C PRO A 460 2.41 7.65 6.99
N SER A 461 3.09 6.52 6.90
CA SER A 461 3.00 5.61 5.75
C SER A 461 1.84 4.63 5.91
N LYS A 462 1.02 4.47 4.85
CA LYS A 462 -0.10 3.53 4.77
C LYS A 462 0.09 2.57 3.59
N ILE A 463 0.01 1.28 3.87
CA ILE A 463 0.04 0.23 2.86
C ILE A 463 -1.23 -0.59 3.01
N LEU A 464 -2.11 -0.50 2.01
CA LEU A 464 -3.41 -1.17 1.99
C LEU A 464 -3.43 -2.25 0.90
N LEU A 465 -3.48 -3.52 1.29
CA LEU A 465 -3.54 -4.65 0.38
C LEU A 465 -4.96 -5.08 0.07
N GLY A 466 -5.14 -5.57 -1.15
CA GLY A 466 -6.40 -6.10 -1.66
C GLY A 466 -6.78 -5.44 -2.97
N ASP A 467 -7.33 -6.23 -3.88
CA ASP A 467 -7.77 -5.80 -5.20
C ASP A 467 -9.21 -5.24 -5.19
N LYS A 468 -10.01 -5.61 -4.19
CA LYS A 468 -11.41 -5.15 -4.01
C LYS A 468 -11.66 -4.58 -2.61
N VAL A 469 -10.85 -3.60 -2.20
CA VAL A 469 -11.04 -2.94 -0.91
C VAL A 469 -12.18 -1.92 -0.98
N ASN A 470 -13.17 -2.06 -0.10
CA ASN A 470 -14.31 -1.14 -0.04
C ASN A 470 -13.92 0.25 0.48
N ASP A 471 -14.76 1.26 0.17
CA ASP A 471 -14.49 2.65 0.52
C ASP A 471 -14.45 2.92 2.03
N THR A 472 -15.19 2.15 2.84
CA THR A 472 -15.15 2.26 4.30
C THR A 472 -13.77 1.93 4.84
N VAL A 473 -13.21 0.79 4.44
CA VAL A 473 -11.86 0.36 4.85
C VAL A 473 -10.81 1.33 4.32
N ARG A 474 -10.94 1.79 3.07
CA ARG A 474 -10.07 2.83 2.50
C ARG A 474 -10.08 4.09 3.37
N GLY A 475 -11.25 4.58 3.76
CA GLY A 475 -11.43 5.77 4.61
C GLY A 475 -10.92 5.60 6.04
N THR A 476 -10.84 4.36 6.56
CA THR A 476 -10.25 4.10 7.87
C THR A 476 -8.73 3.96 7.80
N VAL A 477 -8.14 3.47 6.71
CA VAL A 477 -6.69 3.24 6.62
C VAL A 477 -5.91 4.43 6.05
N LEU A 478 -6.32 4.93 4.89
CA LEU A 478 -5.62 5.97 4.15
C LEU A 478 -5.84 7.34 4.78
N ASN A 479 -4.88 8.27 4.66
CA ASN A 479 -5.09 9.64 5.16
C ASN A 479 -5.95 10.43 4.17
N ASP A 480 -5.77 10.21 2.86
CA ASP A 480 -6.57 10.82 1.79
C ASP A 480 -7.21 9.76 0.87
N ALA A 481 -8.16 9.00 1.43
CA ALA A 481 -8.86 7.94 0.71
C ALA A 481 -9.64 8.43 -0.53
N LYS A 482 -10.03 9.71 -0.55
CA LYS A 482 -10.83 10.31 -1.62
C LYS A 482 -10.00 10.52 -2.89
N ASN A 483 -8.77 10.99 -2.73
CA ASN A 483 -7.89 11.25 -3.87
C ASN A 483 -6.96 10.06 -4.17
N ALA A 484 -6.82 9.10 -3.25
CA ALA A 484 -6.06 7.88 -3.50
C ALA A 484 -6.68 7.02 -4.61
N PRO A 485 -5.89 6.41 -5.50
CA PRO A 485 -6.41 5.59 -6.58
C PRO A 485 -7.05 4.29 -6.06
N THR A 486 -7.85 3.66 -6.90
CA THR A 486 -8.34 2.29 -6.72
C THR A 486 -7.52 1.32 -7.57
N VAL A 487 -7.47 0.05 -7.19
CA VAL A 487 -6.90 -0.99 -8.04
C VAL A 487 -7.80 -1.14 -9.28
N PRO A 488 -7.30 -0.93 -10.51
CA PRO A 488 -8.13 -0.98 -11.71
C PRO A 488 -8.73 -2.38 -11.96
N SER A 489 -9.97 -2.43 -12.45
CA SER A 489 -10.68 -3.70 -12.71
C SER A 489 -9.99 -4.57 -13.75
N TYR A 490 -9.37 -3.98 -14.77
CA TYR A 490 -8.65 -4.73 -15.79
C TYR A 490 -7.47 -5.55 -15.23
N LEU A 491 -6.88 -5.16 -14.09
CA LEU A 491 -5.84 -5.96 -13.43
C LEU A 491 -6.41 -7.24 -12.82
N ILE A 492 -7.65 -7.16 -12.34
CA ILE A 492 -8.40 -8.29 -11.76
C ILE A 492 -8.81 -9.24 -12.89
N GLU A 493 -9.36 -8.70 -13.97
CA GLU A 493 -9.77 -9.45 -15.16
C GLU A 493 -8.58 -10.16 -15.83
N ALA A 494 -7.42 -9.50 -15.86
CA ALA A 494 -6.17 -10.10 -16.34
C ALA A 494 -5.55 -11.12 -15.38
N GLY A 495 -6.10 -11.31 -14.18
CA GLY A 495 -5.60 -12.27 -13.18
C GLY A 495 -4.26 -11.89 -12.54
N VAL A 496 -3.86 -10.61 -12.62
CA VAL A 496 -2.58 -10.11 -12.09
C VAL A 496 -2.74 -9.29 -10.80
N SER A 497 -3.95 -9.19 -10.26
CA SER A 497 -4.29 -8.38 -9.07
C SER A 497 -3.81 -8.95 -7.73
N ARG A 498 -3.38 -10.22 -7.67
CA ARG A 498 -2.89 -10.83 -6.43
C ARG A 498 -1.61 -10.12 -5.96
N GLY A 499 -1.59 -9.72 -4.69
CA GLY A 499 -0.49 -8.94 -4.12
C GLY A 499 -0.52 -7.46 -4.50
N CYS A 500 -1.57 -6.99 -5.19
CA CYS A 500 -1.79 -5.58 -5.45
C CYS A 500 -2.45 -4.88 -4.25
N GLY A 501 -2.22 -3.58 -4.19
CA GLY A 501 -2.80 -2.70 -3.19
C GLY A 501 -2.56 -1.24 -3.51
N ILE A 502 -2.78 -0.40 -2.50
CA ILE A 502 -2.56 1.03 -2.52
C ILE A 502 -1.50 1.36 -1.50
N ALA A 503 -0.51 2.17 -1.89
CA ALA A 503 0.50 2.69 -0.99
C ALA A 503 0.38 4.22 -0.95
N GLU A 504 0.29 4.77 0.25
CA GLU A 504 0.36 6.20 0.54
C GLU A 504 1.58 6.40 1.43
N LEU A 505 2.69 6.82 0.83
CA LEU A 505 4.01 6.90 1.47
C LEU A 505 4.40 8.37 1.66
N VAL A 506 5.20 8.66 2.68
CA VAL A 506 5.64 10.05 2.93
C VAL A 506 6.41 10.60 1.73
N GLY A 507 6.01 11.79 1.28
CA GLY A 507 6.63 12.48 0.15
C GLY A 507 6.26 11.92 -1.22
N GLN A 508 5.32 10.98 -1.30
CA GLN A 508 4.88 10.38 -2.56
C GLN A 508 3.35 10.45 -2.68
N GLU A 509 2.86 10.63 -3.91
CA GLU A 509 1.43 10.51 -4.18
C GLU A 509 0.96 9.07 -3.96
N ALA A 510 -0.27 8.90 -3.46
CA ALA A 510 -0.86 7.60 -3.30
C ALA A 510 -0.91 6.87 -4.65
N CYS A 511 -0.47 5.62 -4.69
CA CYS A 511 -0.34 4.87 -5.93
C CYS A 511 -0.81 3.43 -5.79
N VAL A 512 -1.21 2.84 -6.92
CA VAL A 512 -1.42 1.40 -7.02
C VAL A 512 -0.07 0.73 -7.11
N TYR A 513 0.13 -0.35 -6.37
CA TYR A 513 1.38 -1.09 -6.36
C TYR A 513 1.13 -2.59 -6.32
N LYS A 514 2.20 -3.36 -6.57
CA LYS A 514 2.25 -4.79 -6.32
C LYS A 514 3.50 -5.16 -5.55
N GLY A 515 3.33 -5.96 -4.49
CA GLY A 515 4.40 -6.39 -3.61
C GLY A 515 5.38 -7.34 -4.29
N PHE A 516 6.62 -7.38 -3.80
CA PHE A 516 7.57 -8.39 -4.25
C PHE A 516 7.17 -9.78 -3.78
N TYR A 517 7.44 -10.76 -4.63
CA TYR A 517 7.23 -12.16 -4.32
C TYR A 517 8.14 -12.99 -5.22
N GLU A 518 8.70 -14.06 -4.68
CA GLU A 518 9.39 -15.09 -5.45
C GLU A 518 8.76 -16.44 -5.11
N ASP A 519 8.55 -17.24 -6.15
CA ASP A 519 7.98 -18.57 -6.06
C ASP A 519 9.03 -19.61 -6.44
N ASP A 520 9.33 -20.51 -5.50
CA ASP A 520 10.21 -21.66 -5.75
C ASP A 520 9.52 -22.98 -5.37
N HIS A 521 8.33 -23.19 -5.94
CA HIS A 521 7.63 -24.48 -5.89
C HIS A 521 8.48 -25.67 -6.36
N LYS A 522 9.49 -25.46 -7.22
CA LYS A 522 10.36 -26.56 -7.72
C LYS A 522 11.20 -27.19 -6.61
N HIS A 523 11.66 -26.38 -5.66
CA HIS A 523 12.39 -26.86 -4.48
C HIS A 523 11.53 -26.92 -3.21
N GLY A 524 10.22 -26.68 -3.33
CA GLY A 524 9.28 -26.71 -2.22
C GLY A 524 9.48 -25.60 -1.18
N LYS A 525 10.13 -24.49 -1.56
CA LYS A 525 10.43 -23.38 -0.65
C LYS A 525 9.30 -22.37 -0.63
N SER A 526 8.91 -21.96 0.57
CA SER A 526 8.02 -20.81 0.75
C SER A 526 8.81 -19.49 0.61
N TRP A 527 8.09 -18.38 0.47
CA TRP A 527 8.72 -17.06 0.44
C TRP A 527 9.56 -16.78 1.70
N SER A 528 9.06 -17.18 2.88
CA SER A 528 9.78 -17.04 4.14
C SER A 528 11.08 -17.88 4.18
N ASP A 529 11.11 -19.04 3.51
CA ASP A 529 12.33 -19.85 3.39
C ASP A 529 13.38 -19.16 2.52
N ILE A 530 12.95 -18.60 1.38
CA ILE A 530 13.83 -17.83 0.48
C ILE A 530 14.43 -16.62 1.22
N LEU A 531 13.60 -15.88 1.95
CA LEU A 531 14.06 -14.77 2.79
C LEU A 531 15.07 -15.24 3.84
N ARG A 532 14.80 -16.34 4.54
CA ARG A 532 15.69 -16.90 5.57
C ARG A 532 17.04 -17.29 4.98
N GLU A 533 17.06 -17.97 3.84
CA GLU A 533 18.30 -18.39 3.17
C GLU A 533 19.17 -17.18 2.80
N HIS A 534 18.59 -16.19 2.12
CA HIS A 534 19.31 -14.96 1.80
C HIS A 534 19.76 -14.20 3.05
N MET A 535 19.01 -14.28 4.14
CA MET A 535 19.38 -13.64 5.39
C MET A 535 20.57 -14.31 6.07
N MET A 536 20.62 -15.64 6.07
CA MET A 536 21.75 -16.41 6.62
C MET A 536 23.08 -16.04 5.93
N ASP A 537 23.04 -15.79 4.62
CA ASP A 537 24.23 -15.40 3.86
C ASP A 537 24.68 -13.95 4.15
N ASN A 538 23.72 -13.04 4.31
CA ASN A 538 24.01 -11.60 4.40
C ASN A 538 24.22 -11.08 5.83
N ASN A 539 23.48 -11.64 6.79
CA ASN A 539 23.49 -11.23 8.18
C ASN A 539 23.27 -12.49 9.05
N PRO A 540 24.30 -13.27 9.38
CA PRO A 540 24.14 -14.47 10.19
C PRO A 540 23.45 -14.18 11.52
N PRO A 541 22.52 -15.05 11.99
CA PRO A 541 21.78 -14.83 13.22
C PRO A 541 22.70 -14.87 14.43
N LYS A 542 22.33 -14.11 15.47
CA LYS A 542 23.01 -14.14 16.77
C LYS A 542 22.34 -15.08 17.76
N GLY A 543 21.06 -15.37 17.55
CA GLY A 543 20.26 -16.27 18.38
C GLY A 543 19.93 -17.58 17.69
N ASN A 544 19.09 -18.36 18.34
CA ASN A 544 18.53 -19.63 17.85
C ASN A 544 17.01 -19.52 17.73
N ASP A 545 16.33 -20.65 17.58
CA ASP A 545 14.88 -20.69 17.50
C ASP A 545 14.16 -20.33 18.81
N GLU A 546 14.86 -20.03 19.91
CA GLU A 546 14.31 -19.52 21.19
C GLU A 546 14.74 -18.06 21.48
N ALA A 547 15.29 -17.36 20.50
CA ALA A 547 15.77 -16.00 20.68
C ALA A 547 14.65 -15.03 21.09
N GLY A 548 15.01 -14.11 22.00
CA GLY A 548 14.13 -13.06 22.50
C GLY A 548 13.07 -13.50 23.50
N HIS A 549 13.10 -14.76 23.94
CA HIS A 549 12.18 -15.32 24.92
C HIS A 549 12.18 -14.55 26.25
N TRP A 550 11.03 -14.57 26.92
CA TRP A 550 10.81 -13.94 28.21
C TRP A 550 10.54 -15.00 29.28
N SER A 551 11.36 -15.03 30.34
CA SER A 551 11.04 -15.82 31.53
C SER A 551 9.83 -15.21 32.25
N TRP A 552 9.05 -16.03 32.97
CA TRP A 552 7.89 -15.52 33.71
C TRP A 552 8.25 -14.48 34.76
N ASN A 553 9.40 -14.64 35.43
CA ASN A 553 9.90 -13.66 36.40
C ASN A 553 10.21 -12.31 35.73
N ASP A 554 10.85 -12.32 34.55
CA ASP A 554 11.15 -11.09 33.81
C ASP A 554 9.86 -10.40 33.33
N ILE A 555 8.85 -11.18 32.94
CA ILE A 555 7.52 -10.65 32.59
C ILE A 555 6.89 -9.94 33.78
N ILE A 556 6.92 -10.52 34.99
CA ILE A 556 6.38 -9.88 36.19
C ILE A 556 7.14 -8.59 36.51
N VAL A 557 8.46 -8.56 36.34
CA VAL A 557 9.27 -7.36 36.56
C VAL A 557 8.90 -6.24 35.58
N ALA A 558 8.76 -6.58 34.29
CA ALA A 558 8.40 -5.61 33.26
C ALA A 558 6.92 -5.17 33.35
N VAL A 559 6.03 -6.09 33.72
CA VAL A 559 4.58 -5.91 33.78
C VAL A 559 4.06 -6.46 35.11
N PRO A 560 4.12 -5.68 36.20
CA PRO A 560 3.74 -6.15 37.54
C PRO A 560 2.31 -6.71 37.63
N ALA A 561 1.39 -6.23 36.80
CA ALA A 561 0.02 -6.76 36.73
C ALA A 561 -0.03 -8.22 36.27
N ALA A 562 1.01 -8.74 35.59
CA ALA A 562 1.09 -10.15 35.23
C ALA A 562 1.12 -11.07 36.46
N ALA A 563 1.60 -10.59 37.62
CA ALA A 563 1.59 -11.35 38.87
C ALA A 563 0.17 -11.66 39.38
N GLU A 564 -0.85 -10.93 38.91
CA GLU A 564 -2.26 -11.15 39.24
C GLU A 564 -2.91 -12.21 38.34
N LYS A 565 -2.12 -12.94 37.53
CA LYS A 565 -2.65 -13.98 36.63
C LYS A 565 -3.41 -15.02 37.45
N PRO A 566 -4.69 -15.27 37.12
CA PRO A 566 -5.46 -16.30 37.79
C PRO A 566 -4.86 -17.68 37.51
N ASP A 567 -4.83 -18.54 38.53
CA ASP A 567 -4.48 -19.95 38.35
C ASP A 567 -5.52 -20.60 37.41
N ASP A 568 -5.10 -20.88 36.19
CA ASP A 568 -5.94 -21.46 35.14
C ASP A 568 -5.74 -22.98 35.02
N GLY A 569 -5.01 -23.60 35.96
CA GLY A 569 -4.69 -25.02 35.96
C GLY A 569 -3.78 -25.45 34.81
N ALA A 570 -3.24 -24.52 34.02
CA ALA A 570 -2.20 -24.83 33.04
C ALA A 570 -0.86 -24.92 33.76
N MET A 571 -0.36 -26.15 33.95
CA MET A 571 1.02 -26.38 34.33
C MET A 571 1.91 -25.74 33.26
N TYR A 572 2.63 -24.68 33.61
CA TYR A 572 3.78 -24.26 32.81
C TYR A 572 4.83 -25.36 32.95
N GLU A 573 5.36 -25.85 31.84
CA GLU A 573 6.59 -26.65 31.82
C GLU A 573 7.77 -25.73 32.18
N ASP A 574 7.84 -25.29 33.44
CA ASP A 574 9.07 -24.76 34.02
C ASP A 574 9.79 -25.95 34.67
N ASP A 575 10.85 -26.44 34.02
CA ASP A 575 11.75 -27.51 34.49
C ASP A 575 12.55 -27.14 35.76
N ASP A 576 12.24 -26.02 36.43
CA ASP A 576 12.97 -25.52 37.60
C ASP A 576 12.04 -25.18 38.79
N HIS A 577 10.97 -25.96 39.00
CA HIS A 577 10.25 -25.87 40.27
C HIS A 577 11.06 -26.51 41.41
N SER A 578 11.55 -25.69 42.35
CA SER A 578 11.96 -26.20 43.66
C SER A 578 10.77 -26.92 44.29
N PRO A 579 10.92 -28.17 44.78
CA PRO A 579 9.80 -28.99 45.22
C PRO A 579 9.05 -28.29 46.35
N SER A 580 7.73 -28.32 46.27
CA SER A 580 6.91 -27.66 47.28
C SER A 580 7.10 -28.36 48.63
N ARG A 581 6.83 -27.64 49.72
CA ARG A 581 6.89 -28.20 51.08
C ARG A 581 5.98 -29.43 51.26
N LEU A 582 4.95 -29.55 50.43
CA LEU A 582 4.01 -30.68 50.37
C LEU A 582 4.64 -31.95 49.77
N GLU A 583 5.61 -31.79 48.87
CA GLU A 583 6.35 -32.89 48.23
C GLU A 583 7.51 -33.37 49.11
N THR A 584 8.01 -32.52 50.00
CA THR A 584 9.11 -32.83 50.93
C THR A 584 8.64 -33.35 52.29
N GLU A 585 7.45 -32.96 52.76
CA GLU A 585 6.93 -33.37 54.08
C GLU A 585 5.73 -34.33 54.02
N GLY A 586 5.27 -34.72 52.83
CA GLY A 586 4.14 -35.64 52.66
C GLY A 586 2.79 -34.97 52.96
N GLY A 587 1.84 -35.12 52.03
CA GLY A 587 0.50 -34.56 52.15
C GLY A 587 -0.28 -35.06 53.36
N PHE A 588 -1.31 -34.30 53.74
CA PHE A 588 -2.23 -34.62 54.83
C PHE A 588 -2.83 -36.03 54.68
N GLY A 589 -2.50 -36.90 55.64
CA GLY A 589 -3.33 -38.07 55.98
C GLY A 589 -3.09 -39.33 55.16
N GLU A 590 -1.85 -39.83 55.10
CA GLU A 590 -1.62 -41.26 54.85
C GLU A 590 -1.55 -42.03 56.18
N ASP A 591 -2.71 -42.45 56.70
CA ASP A 591 -2.77 -43.62 57.57
C ASP A 591 -3.98 -44.52 57.29
N GLY A 592 -4.32 -44.72 56.02
CA GLY A 592 -4.85 -45.99 55.50
C GLY A 592 -6.01 -46.68 56.25
N ARG A 593 -6.83 -45.95 57.01
CA ARG A 593 -7.88 -46.52 57.87
C ARG A 593 -9.32 -46.12 57.58
N ASP A 594 -9.56 -45.28 56.57
CA ASP A 594 -10.92 -44.80 56.25
C ASP A 594 -11.41 -45.25 54.86
N VAL A 595 -11.14 -46.50 54.49
CA VAL A 595 -11.73 -47.14 53.28
C VAL A 595 -12.94 -48.04 53.61
N ALA A 596 -13.57 -47.82 54.76
CA ALA A 596 -14.85 -48.41 55.10
C ALA A 596 -15.81 -47.29 55.54
N ASP A 597 -17.06 -47.36 55.09
CA ASP A 597 -18.20 -46.48 55.43
C ASP A 597 -18.57 -45.38 54.41
N ARG A 598 -18.50 -45.72 53.11
CA ARG A 598 -19.16 -44.93 52.05
C ARG A 598 -20.69 -45.08 51.96
N ASP A 599 -21.30 -45.91 52.82
CA ASP A 599 -22.75 -46.24 52.78
C ASP A 599 -23.47 -46.11 54.15
N GLU A 600 -22.96 -45.31 55.10
CA GLU A 600 -23.78 -44.94 56.27
C GLU A 600 -24.67 -43.73 55.98
N PRO A 601 -25.98 -43.78 56.31
CA PRO A 601 -26.87 -42.64 56.14
C PRO A 601 -26.43 -41.47 57.03
N LEU A 602 -26.44 -40.24 56.47
CA LEU A 602 -26.12 -39.00 57.18
C LEU A 602 -26.88 -38.95 58.52
N LYS A 603 -26.16 -38.71 59.63
CA LYS A 603 -26.73 -38.59 60.98
C LYS A 603 -26.76 -37.13 61.42
N GLY A 604 -27.71 -36.78 62.29
CA GLY A 604 -27.75 -35.50 62.99
C GLY A 604 -27.95 -34.26 62.09
N ALA A 605 -27.26 -33.16 62.42
CA ALA A 605 -27.43 -31.86 61.78
C ALA A 605 -27.18 -31.87 60.26
N ALA A 606 -26.30 -32.75 59.79
CA ALA A 606 -26.03 -32.94 58.36
C ALA A 606 -27.24 -33.53 57.60
N ALA A 607 -27.97 -34.46 58.23
CA ALA A 607 -29.21 -35.02 57.67
C ALA A 607 -30.32 -33.96 57.62
N ALA A 608 -30.44 -33.13 58.66
CA ALA A 608 -31.42 -32.05 58.72
C ALA A 608 -31.15 -30.95 57.68
N ALA A 609 -29.88 -30.57 57.46
CA ALA A 609 -29.48 -29.60 56.44
C ALA A 609 -29.72 -30.13 55.01
N HIS A 610 -29.47 -31.42 54.79
CA HIS A 610 -29.74 -32.08 53.52
C HIS A 610 -31.25 -32.19 53.24
N ALA A 611 -32.05 -32.61 54.24
CA ALA A 611 -33.51 -32.65 54.14
C ALA A 611 -34.12 -31.25 53.92
N SER A 612 -33.60 -30.21 54.58
CA SER A 612 -34.05 -28.82 54.37
C SER A 612 -33.78 -28.33 52.94
N LYS A 613 -32.64 -28.71 52.34
CA LYS A 613 -32.35 -28.43 50.93
C LYS A 613 -33.28 -29.19 49.97
N LEU A 614 -33.67 -30.41 50.30
CA LEU A 614 -34.61 -31.20 49.49
C LEU A 614 -36.05 -30.66 49.57
N TYR A 615 -36.50 -30.20 50.74
CA TYR A 615 -37.78 -29.50 50.89
C TYR A 615 -37.80 -28.15 50.14
N ALA A 616 -36.69 -27.40 50.17
CA ALA A 616 -36.56 -26.15 49.39
C ALA A 616 -36.56 -26.40 47.87
N ALA A 617 -36.22 -27.61 47.44
CA ALA A 617 -36.28 -28.06 46.05
C ALA A 617 -37.63 -28.68 45.65
N GLY A 618 -38.62 -28.71 46.57
CA GLY A 618 -39.98 -29.19 46.28
C GLY A 618 -40.13 -30.71 46.20
N ILE A 619 -39.19 -31.47 46.77
CA ILE A 619 -39.20 -32.94 46.78
C ILE A 619 -39.81 -33.43 48.09
N ASP A 620 -40.90 -34.20 48.02
CA ASP A 620 -41.61 -34.75 49.19
C ASP A 620 -40.93 -36.04 49.68
N VAL A 621 -40.54 -36.10 50.95
CA VAL A 621 -39.77 -37.22 51.54
C VAL A 621 -40.64 -37.95 52.58
N PRO A 622 -40.80 -39.29 52.52
CA PRO A 622 -41.68 -40.02 53.45
C PRO A 622 -41.23 -39.92 54.91
N HIS A 623 -42.19 -39.64 55.80
CA HIS A 623 -42.02 -39.45 57.25
C HIS A 623 -41.15 -40.50 57.95
N VAL A 624 -40.02 -40.07 58.52
CA VAL A 624 -39.44 -40.71 59.71
C VAL A 624 -39.98 -39.97 60.93
N SER A 625 -40.85 -40.64 61.67
CA SER A 625 -41.55 -40.15 62.86
C SER A 625 -40.61 -39.43 63.85
N ALA A 626 -40.97 -38.20 64.21
CA ALA A 626 -40.30 -37.35 65.21
C ALA A 626 -40.12 -38.01 66.59
N VAL A 627 -40.80 -39.13 66.85
CA VAL A 627 -40.69 -39.92 68.08
C VAL A 627 -39.37 -40.71 68.14
N ALA A 628 -38.75 -41.04 67.00
CA ALA A 628 -37.47 -41.75 66.95
C ALA A 628 -36.27 -40.82 67.23
N ALA A 629 -36.32 -39.58 66.73
CA ALA A 629 -35.28 -38.57 66.99
C ALA A 629 -35.25 -38.14 68.47
N ALA A 630 -36.42 -38.02 69.11
CA ALA A 630 -36.52 -37.66 70.53
C ALA A 630 -35.97 -38.75 71.48
N ARG A 631 -36.05 -40.03 71.10
CA ARG A 631 -35.47 -41.14 71.90
C ARG A 631 -33.95 -41.23 71.79
N SER A 632 -33.34 -40.78 70.69
CA SER A 632 -31.88 -40.74 70.52
C SER A 632 -31.25 -39.62 71.35
N LEU A 633 -31.86 -38.43 71.31
CA LEU A 633 -31.41 -37.26 72.09
C LEU A 633 -31.49 -37.50 73.61
N ALA A 634 -32.54 -38.16 74.10
CA ALA A 634 -32.66 -38.50 75.52
C ALA A 634 -31.64 -39.58 75.98
N LYS A 635 -31.16 -40.43 75.05
CA LYS A 635 -30.16 -41.46 75.34
C LYS A 635 -28.73 -40.90 75.34
N GLU A 636 -28.45 -39.93 74.47
CA GLU A 636 -27.17 -39.22 74.42
C GLU A 636 -27.01 -38.23 75.59
N SER A 637 -28.07 -37.54 76.02
CA SER A 637 -28.02 -36.71 77.25
C SER A 637 -27.76 -37.55 78.51
N ALA A 638 -28.30 -38.78 78.60
CA ALA A 638 -28.04 -39.68 79.72
C ALA A 638 -26.63 -40.31 79.72
N GLN A 639 -25.94 -40.35 78.57
CA GLN A 639 -24.56 -40.85 78.45
C GLN A 639 -23.50 -39.76 78.62
N GLN A 640 -23.86 -38.48 78.47
CA GLN A 640 -22.94 -37.34 78.66
C GLN A 640 -23.06 -36.63 80.02
N GLY A 641 -23.91 -37.12 80.94
CA GLY A 641 -23.95 -36.63 82.32
C GLY A 641 -24.38 -35.16 82.44
N LEU A 642 -25.38 -34.74 81.66
CA LEU A 642 -26.12 -33.48 81.82
C LEU A 642 -27.48 -33.72 82.47
#